data_AF-A0A8K0WCI2-F1
#
_entry.id   AF-A0A8K0WCI2-F1
#
_cell.length_a   1.000
_cell.length_b   1.000
_cell.length_c   1.000
_cell.angle_alpha   90.00
_cell.angle_beta   90.00
_cell.angle_gamma   90.00
#
_symmetry.space_group_name_H-M   'P 1'
#
loop_
_entity.id
_entity.type
_entity.pdbx_description
1 polymer ?
#
loop_
_entity_poly.entity_id
_entity_poly.type
_entity_poly.pdbx_seq_one_letter_code
_entity_poly.pdbx_strand_id
1 'polypeptide(L)'
;MKLLSLLVASAHVVQAALKWQNVRLGGGGGFVSGIEFHPTAKGVAYARTDIGGLYRLNSDDSWTPVTDNTATDSTWNRWGIDALTLDPANPNKVLTAVGMYTNDWDPNKGAIGISNDKGATWSFTELPFKVGGNMPGRGMGERLAVDPKNSNIIYFGARSGNGLWKSTDGGKSFSKVTSFTNVGTFIPDPSDSSGYNSDIQGLAFVTFDSTSSLVNGATSRIFVGVADTKTASVYVTTDAGKTWNPVADQPKDYLPHKAQFSAKEKALYLSYSNGSGPYDGTKGAVYRYDVAKGTWTNITPPGDIYFGFGGLALDKQKSGTLIVASLNSWYPDAQIFRSIDSGKTWSTLWNYNAAGNLDYHYGISTPKAPWIYKNFISVDTKRLGWMIEALSIDPLDSNHWLYGTGLTLYGGHDLTKWDSTHNITIESLADGIEEFAVLDLKSAPGGSELLAGVGDDSGFTFASKNDLGKSPQSAWDNPMFTSSVSVDYAGNKVGNVVRAGNSDTPAQLALSTDGGKSWKLHGSAEAGQKGGSLAYSADGDVVLWSSDSKGVLRSEKEAAFSTVKGLSSGAVIASDKRDNDYFYAASGSTFFVSNDTASSFAQAGSLGSAKKIRDIAAHPAKAGEVWASTDVGVFRSTDFGSTFTKVGSLTTAEQIALGRGSGSNWNVYAFGAGSAGRKLYGSSDLGKTWVDIQGSIGFGAIDSCKLAGSGNEAGLVYVGTNGRGVFWGQGSF
;
A
#
# COMPACT_ATOMS: atom_id res chain seq x y z
N MET A 1 -22.75 57.25 -37.16
CA MET A 1 -22.39 55.85 -37.44
C MET A 1 -21.45 55.40 -36.31
N LYS A 2 -21.99 54.74 -35.27
CA LYS A 2 -21.23 54.28 -34.09
C LYS A 2 -20.76 52.85 -34.36
N LEU A 3 -19.45 52.60 -34.39
CA LEU A 3 -18.90 51.25 -34.40
C LEU A 3 -19.03 50.65 -32.99
N LEU A 4 -19.75 49.54 -32.88
CA LEU A 4 -19.76 48.67 -31.71
C LEU A 4 -18.70 47.58 -31.95
N SER A 5 -17.60 47.64 -31.21
CA SER A 5 -16.63 46.54 -31.13
C SER A 5 -17.21 45.48 -30.20
N LEU A 6 -17.60 44.32 -30.73
CA LEU A 6 -17.96 43.15 -29.93
C LEU A 6 -16.69 42.62 -29.25
N LEU A 7 -16.58 42.78 -27.93
CA LEU A 7 -15.71 41.91 -27.13
C LEU A 7 -16.36 40.53 -27.07
N VAL A 8 -15.81 39.57 -27.80
CA VAL A 8 -16.09 38.15 -27.56
C VAL A 8 -15.30 37.75 -26.32
N ALA A 9 -15.93 37.80 -25.15
CA ALA A 9 -15.41 37.16 -23.96
C ALA A 9 -15.55 35.63 -24.13
N SER A 10 -14.47 34.95 -24.46
CA SER A 10 -14.39 33.48 -24.36
C SER A 10 -14.46 33.10 -22.88
N ALA A 11 -15.67 32.96 -22.35
CA ALA A 11 -15.90 32.32 -21.07
C ALA A 11 -15.43 30.87 -21.16
N HIS A 12 -14.20 30.61 -20.74
CA HIS A 12 -13.75 29.25 -20.45
C HIS A 12 -14.55 28.82 -19.23
N VAL A 13 -15.55 27.96 -19.43
CA VAL A 13 -16.16 27.25 -18.32
C VAL A 13 -15.05 26.39 -17.73
N VAL A 14 -14.48 26.82 -16.62
CA VAL A 14 -13.57 26.00 -15.82
C VAL A 14 -14.44 24.87 -15.26
N GLN A 15 -14.53 23.76 -15.99
CA GLN A 15 -15.22 22.56 -15.55
C GLN A 15 -14.48 22.04 -14.32
N ALA A 16 -15.20 21.82 -13.21
CA ALA A 16 -14.62 21.30 -11.99
C ALA A 16 -14.17 19.84 -12.19
N ALA A 17 -13.05 19.47 -11.56
CA ALA A 17 -12.57 18.09 -11.50
C ALA A 17 -13.65 17.11 -11.02
N LEU A 18 -13.48 15.83 -11.33
CA LEU A 18 -14.41 14.80 -10.88
C LEU A 18 -14.37 14.65 -9.35
N LYS A 19 -15.47 14.19 -8.79
CA LYS A 19 -15.51 13.70 -7.41
C LYS A 19 -15.04 12.25 -7.40
N TRP A 20 -14.00 11.99 -6.62
CA TRP A 20 -13.36 10.69 -6.53
C TRP A 20 -13.69 10.01 -5.21
N GLN A 21 -13.87 8.71 -5.26
CA GLN A 21 -14.01 7.83 -4.09
C GLN A 21 -13.44 6.46 -4.42
N ASN A 22 -13.15 5.65 -3.41
CA ASN A 22 -12.67 4.30 -3.65
C ASN A 22 -13.80 3.36 -4.12
N VAL A 23 -13.44 2.42 -4.99
CA VAL A 23 -14.14 1.14 -5.10
C VAL A 23 -13.87 0.40 -3.81
N ARG A 24 -14.92 -0.14 -3.19
CA ARG A 24 -14.82 -0.86 -1.92
C ARG A 24 -14.39 -2.30 -2.17
N LEU A 25 -13.09 -2.55 -2.25
CA LEU A 25 -12.57 -3.92 -2.16
C LEU A 25 -12.71 -4.39 -0.70
N GLY A 26 -12.45 -3.48 0.26
CA GLY A 26 -12.64 -3.64 1.69
C GLY A 26 -11.59 -4.54 2.34
N GLY A 27 -11.34 -4.33 3.64
CA GLY A 27 -10.45 -5.20 4.43
C GLY A 27 -8.99 -4.78 4.46
N GLY A 28 -8.63 -3.60 3.94
CA GLY A 28 -7.24 -3.17 3.83
C GLY A 28 -6.63 -3.63 2.51
N GLY A 29 -6.09 -4.85 2.48
CA GLY A 29 -5.37 -5.41 1.33
C GLY A 29 -3.87 -5.10 1.30
N GLY A 30 -3.28 -4.78 2.46
CA GLY A 30 -1.89 -4.34 2.58
C GLY A 30 -1.41 -4.27 4.02
N PHE A 31 -0.19 -3.78 4.22
CA PHE A 31 0.49 -3.83 5.52
C PHE A 31 0.24 -2.58 6.38
N VAL A 32 -0.60 -2.76 7.41
CA VAL A 32 -0.72 -1.77 8.49
C VAL A 32 0.44 -1.92 9.47
N SER A 33 1.44 -1.05 9.35
CA SER A 33 2.73 -1.16 10.04
C SER A 33 2.79 -0.45 11.40
N GLY A 34 1.83 0.43 11.71
CA GLY A 34 1.71 1.06 13.03
C GLY A 34 0.31 1.56 13.34
N ILE A 35 -0.07 1.54 14.63
CA ILE A 35 -1.38 2.01 15.13
C ILE A 35 -1.14 2.78 16.43
N GLU A 36 -1.61 4.03 16.49
CA GLU A 36 -1.47 4.88 17.67
C GLU A 36 -2.83 5.42 18.10
N PHE A 37 -3.19 5.16 19.36
CA PHE A 37 -4.33 5.76 20.02
C PHE A 37 -3.91 7.03 20.76
N HIS A 38 -4.78 8.04 20.77
CA HIS A 38 -4.53 9.23 21.57
C HIS A 38 -4.57 8.88 23.06
N PRO A 39 -3.55 9.25 23.86
CA PRO A 39 -3.41 8.78 25.23
C PRO A 39 -4.53 9.26 26.17
N THR A 40 -5.22 10.34 25.82
CA THR A 40 -6.21 11.02 26.67
C THR A 40 -7.53 11.36 25.97
N ALA A 41 -7.69 11.07 24.69
CA ALA A 41 -8.90 11.44 23.93
C ALA A 41 -9.55 10.20 23.32
N LYS A 42 -10.79 9.92 23.77
CA LYS A 42 -11.54 8.75 23.34
C LYS A 42 -11.86 8.81 21.84
N GLY A 43 -11.71 7.68 21.15
CA GLY A 43 -12.07 7.53 19.73
C GLY A 43 -11.15 8.29 18.77
N VAL A 44 -9.95 8.69 19.21
CA VAL A 44 -8.93 9.28 18.33
C VAL A 44 -7.81 8.26 18.19
N ALA A 45 -7.68 7.67 17.01
CA ALA A 45 -6.60 6.78 16.65
C ALA A 45 -6.22 6.95 15.18
N TYR A 46 -4.99 6.57 14.85
CA TYR A 46 -4.49 6.56 13.49
C TYR A 46 -3.77 5.26 13.18
N ALA A 47 -3.92 4.80 11.94
CA ALA A 47 -3.21 3.65 11.38
C ALA A 47 -2.31 4.16 10.25
N ARG A 48 -1.01 3.88 10.35
CA ARG A 48 -0.04 4.17 9.31
C ARG A 48 0.25 2.94 8.48
N THR A 49 0.48 3.16 7.20
CA THR A 49 0.74 2.10 6.26
C THR A 49 2.00 2.39 5.42
N ASP A 50 2.54 1.37 4.77
CA ASP A 50 3.86 1.47 4.14
C ASP A 50 3.83 2.10 2.74
N ILE A 51 2.73 1.95 2.00
CA ILE A 51 2.56 2.53 0.66
C ILE A 51 1.27 3.34 0.49
N GLY A 52 0.35 3.28 1.46
CA GLY A 52 -1.02 3.78 1.33
C GLY A 52 -1.42 4.91 2.26
N GLY A 53 -0.45 5.56 2.91
CA GLY A 53 -0.67 6.77 3.68
C GLY A 53 -1.16 6.53 5.11
N LEU A 54 -1.92 7.50 5.62
CA LEU A 54 -2.38 7.54 7.00
C LEU A 54 -3.91 7.57 7.05
N TYR A 55 -4.46 6.81 7.98
CA TYR A 55 -5.90 6.71 8.21
C TYR A 55 -6.26 7.14 9.62
N ARG A 56 -7.41 7.80 9.78
CA ARG A 56 -7.98 8.17 11.09
C ARG A 56 -9.20 7.29 11.40
N LEU A 57 -9.26 6.78 12.62
CA LEU A 57 -10.39 6.00 13.13
C LEU A 57 -11.64 6.89 13.28
N ASN A 58 -12.79 6.37 12.87
CA ASN A 58 -14.10 6.95 13.06
C ASN A 58 -14.85 6.27 14.22
N SER A 59 -15.95 6.88 14.67
CA SER A 59 -16.74 6.36 15.80
C SER A 59 -17.48 5.05 15.51
N ASP A 60 -17.55 4.62 14.25
CA ASP A 60 -18.19 3.38 13.79
C ASP A 60 -17.17 2.29 13.38
N ASP A 61 -15.93 2.44 13.85
CA ASP A 61 -14.75 1.62 13.53
C ASP A 61 -14.36 1.58 12.04
N SER A 62 -14.92 2.48 11.22
CA SER A 62 -14.37 2.74 9.89
C SER A 62 -13.17 3.68 9.95
N TRP A 63 -12.45 3.77 8.84
CA TRP A 63 -11.25 4.57 8.68
C TRP A 63 -11.42 5.59 7.57
N THR A 64 -10.86 6.78 7.78
CA THR A 64 -10.82 7.84 6.78
C THR A 64 -9.38 8.11 6.37
N PRO A 65 -9.03 8.01 5.07
CA PRO A 65 -7.71 8.40 4.59
C PRO A 65 -7.53 9.92 4.78
N VAL A 66 -6.40 10.32 5.35
CA VAL A 66 -6.10 11.73 5.64
C VAL A 66 -4.91 12.27 4.86
N THR A 67 -4.36 11.50 3.92
CA THR A 67 -3.17 11.87 3.11
C THR A 67 -3.41 11.85 1.61
N ASP A 68 -4.64 11.61 1.14
CA ASP A 68 -4.92 11.49 -0.30
C ASP A 68 -4.58 12.75 -1.10
N ASN A 69 -4.76 13.94 -0.51
CA ASN A 69 -4.44 15.20 -1.19
C ASN A 69 -2.97 15.64 -1.05
N THR A 70 -2.12 14.85 -0.36
CA THR A 70 -0.71 15.22 -0.12
C THR A 70 0.26 14.46 -1.02
N ALA A 71 -0.13 13.28 -1.53
CA ALA A 71 0.68 12.43 -2.40
C ALA A 71 0.29 12.59 -3.89
N THR A 72 0.77 13.68 -4.49
CA THR A 72 0.65 13.94 -5.94
C THR A 72 1.79 13.29 -6.71
N ASP A 73 1.81 13.37 -8.05
CA ASP A 73 2.92 12.86 -8.88
C ASP A 73 4.30 13.35 -8.41
N SER A 74 4.41 14.61 -7.98
CA SER A 74 5.68 15.19 -7.51
C SER A 74 6.03 14.84 -6.06
N THR A 75 5.07 14.32 -5.29
CA THR A 75 5.18 14.08 -3.85
C THR A 75 4.64 12.70 -3.47
N TRP A 76 4.70 11.75 -4.41
CA TRP A 76 4.06 10.44 -4.30
C TRP A 76 4.56 9.65 -3.09
N ASN A 77 5.80 9.87 -2.70
CA ASN A 77 6.44 9.23 -1.56
C ASN A 77 5.80 9.61 -0.22
N ARG A 78 4.91 10.61 -0.19
CA ARG A 78 4.20 11.02 1.03
C ARG A 78 3.14 10.02 1.51
N TRP A 79 2.80 9.02 0.70
CA TRP A 79 2.05 7.86 1.18
C TRP A 79 2.91 6.84 1.95
N GLY A 80 4.24 6.88 1.83
CA GLY A 80 5.10 6.07 2.69
C GLY A 80 5.17 6.69 4.08
N ILE A 81 4.55 6.06 5.07
CA ILE A 81 4.51 6.57 6.45
C ILE A 81 5.41 5.74 7.37
N ASP A 82 6.60 6.27 7.66
CA ASP A 82 7.63 5.56 8.45
C ASP A 82 7.44 5.70 9.96
N ALA A 83 6.78 6.78 10.40
CA ALA A 83 6.45 7.00 11.79
C ALA A 83 5.27 7.95 11.96
N LEU A 84 4.52 7.81 13.05
CA LEU A 84 3.42 8.69 13.41
C LEU A 84 3.49 9.01 14.92
N THR A 85 2.97 10.16 15.31
CA THR A 85 2.80 10.49 16.73
C THR A 85 1.63 11.45 16.94
N LEU A 86 1.03 11.38 18.11
CA LEU A 86 -0.08 12.22 18.54
C LEU A 86 0.38 13.10 19.69
N ASP A 87 -0.01 14.37 19.67
CA ASP A 87 0.32 15.30 20.75
C ASP A 87 -0.53 14.99 21.99
N PRO A 88 0.04 14.50 23.11
CA PRO A 88 -0.74 14.07 24.27
C PRO A 88 -1.60 15.18 24.89
N ALA A 89 -1.23 16.45 24.66
CA ALA A 89 -1.94 17.62 25.15
C ALA A 89 -2.94 18.20 24.13
N ASN A 90 -2.92 17.76 22.87
CA ASN A 90 -3.78 18.29 21.82
C ASN A 90 -4.28 17.18 20.87
N PRO A 91 -5.52 16.71 21.05
CA PRO A 91 -6.09 15.63 20.21
C PRO A 91 -6.36 16.02 18.76
N ASN A 92 -6.17 17.27 18.38
CA ASN A 92 -6.24 17.70 16.99
C ASN A 92 -4.88 17.62 16.27
N LYS A 93 -3.78 17.55 17.02
CA LYS A 93 -2.44 17.61 16.46
C LYS A 93 -1.88 16.20 16.24
N VAL A 94 -1.57 15.90 14.98
CA VAL A 94 -0.93 14.66 14.54
C VAL A 94 0.29 15.02 13.71
N LEU A 95 1.38 14.28 13.91
CA LEU A 95 2.59 14.39 13.10
C LEU A 95 2.94 13.04 12.50
N THR A 96 3.55 13.08 11.32
CA THR A 96 3.97 11.89 10.60
C THR A 96 5.30 12.12 9.89
N ALA A 97 6.17 11.11 9.85
CA ALA A 97 7.37 11.11 9.01
C ALA A 97 7.06 10.42 7.68
N VAL A 98 7.20 11.16 6.59
CA VAL A 98 6.78 10.73 5.25
C VAL A 98 7.98 10.62 4.30
N GLY A 99 7.92 9.61 3.42
CA GLY A 99 8.93 9.23 2.43
C GLY A 99 8.94 7.70 2.30
N MET A 100 9.16 7.18 1.09
CA MET A 100 8.88 5.75 0.84
C MET A 100 10.13 4.88 0.84
N TYR A 101 11.21 5.32 0.20
CA TYR A 101 12.45 4.55 0.08
C TYR A 101 13.67 5.40 0.42
N THR A 102 14.74 4.77 0.93
CA THR A 102 16.02 5.44 1.18
C THR A 102 17.06 5.19 0.08
N ASN A 103 16.80 4.28 -0.85
CA ASN A 103 17.59 4.07 -2.06
C ASN A 103 17.10 4.96 -3.23
N ASP A 104 17.63 4.76 -4.43
CA ASP A 104 17.34 5.59 -5.61
C ASP A 104 15.96 5.38 -6.23
N TRP A 105 15.12 4.49 -5.70
CA TRP A 105 13.73 4.35 -6.14
C TRP A 105 12.88 5.56 -5.77
N ASP A 106 13.17 6.20 -4.64
CA ASP A 106 12.58 7.48 -4.27
C ASP A 106 13.59 8.61 -4.54
N PRO A 107 13.38 9.45 -5.56
CA PRO A 107 14.27 10.57 -5.84
C PRO A 107 14.10 11.72 -4.83
N ASN A 108 13.04 11.69 -4.03
CA ASN A 108 12.69 12.78 -3.13
C ASN A 108 13.31 12.58 -1.75
N LYS A 109 13.44 13.69 -1.03
CA LYS A 109 13.73 13.65 0.41
C LYS A 109 12.45 13.30 1.17
N GLY A 110 12.61 12.92 2.43
CA GLY A 110 11.49 12.78 3.35
C GLY A 110 11.11 14.10 3.99
N ALA A 111 9.98 14.12 4.68
CA ALA A 111 9.49 15.29 5.41
C ALA A 111 8.79 14.88 6.70
N ILE A 112 8.62 15.83 7.63
CA ILE A 112 7.69 15.70 8.74
C ILE A 112 6.40 16.44 8.37
N GLY A 113 5.31 15.72 8.23
CA GLY A 113 3.96 16.25 8.08
C GLY A 113 3.35 16.63 9.43
N ILE A 114 2.70 17.79 9.50
CA ILE A 114 2.04 18.32 10.69
C ILE A 114 0.62 18.74 10.32
N SER A 115 -0.36 18.17 11.03
CA SER A 115 -1.75 18.61 11.00
C SER A 115 -2.16 19.10 12.39
N ASN A 116 -2.99 20.14 12.43
CA ASN A 116 -3.60 20.67 13.65
C ASN A 116 -5.14 20.48 13.67
N ASP A 117 -5.66 19.66 12.76
CA ASP A 117 -7.09 19.46 12.50
C ASP A 117 -7.43 17.99 12.22
N LYS A 118 -6.74 17.07 12.90
CA LYS A 118 -6.94 15.63 12.80
C LYS A 118 -6.73 15.05 11.39
N GLY A 119 -5.73 15.58 10.69
CA GLY A 119 -5.32 15.16 9.36
C GLY A 119 -6.12 15.76 8.20
N ALA A 120 -7.03 16.72 8.44
CA ALA A 120 -7.79 17.33 7.36
C ALA A 120 -6.91 18.22 6.46
N THR A 121 -5.95 18.94 7.05
CA THR A 121 -4.93 19.72 6.34
C THR A 121 -3.55 19.49 6.90
N TRP A 122 -2.53 19.64 6.04
CA TRP A 122 -1.14 19.34 6.37
C TRP A 122 -0.19 20.46 5.95
N SER A 123 0.83 20.67 6.78
CA SER A 123 2.06 21.39 6.46
C SER A 123 3.24 20.43 6.53
N PHE A 124 4.29 20.68 5.77
CA PHE A 124 5.45 19.78 5.67
C PHE A 124 6.75 20.52 5.95
N THR A 125 7.57 19.93 6.82
CA THR A 125 8.94 20.34 7.09
C THR A 125 9.88 19.35 6.39
N GLU A 126 10.48 19.77 5.29
CA GLU A 126 11.40 18.93 4.51
C GLU A 126 12.66 18.58 5.33
N LEU A 127 13.07 17.32 5.29
CA LEU A 127 14.29 16.84 5.93
C LEU A 127 15.46 16.87 4.93
N PRO A 128 16.71 16.98 5.39
CA PRO A 128 17.87 16.95 4.48
C PRO A 128 18.23 15.55 3.96
N PHE A 129 17.43 14.52 4.26
CA PHE A 129 17.65 13.10 3.94
C PHE A 129 16.32 12.39 3.60
N LYS A 130 16.40 11.14 3.14
CA LYS A 130 15.24 10.31 2.78
C LYS A 130 14.62 9.61 4.00
N VAL A 131 13.34 9.28 3.91
CA VAL A 131 12.57 8.52 4.92
C VAL A 131 12.09 7.22 4.28
N GLY A 132 11.97 6.15 5.07
CA GLY A 132 11.83 4.78 4.55
C GLY A 132 10.54 4.09 4.96
N GLY A 133 9.38 4.66 4.60
CA GLY A 133 8.06 4.12 4.91
C GLY A 133 7.82 2.71 4.38
N ASN A 134 8.46 2.34 3.27
CA ASN A 134 8.42 0.99 2.69
C ASN A 134 9.82 0.30 2.66
N MET A 135 10.73 0.70 3.54
CA MET A 135 12.02 0.01 3.71
C MET A 135 11.89 -1.18 4.68
N PRO A 136 12.86 -2.12 4.73
CA PRO A 136 12.99 -3.03 5.86
C PRO A 136 12.98 -2.26 7.19
N GLY A 137 12.51 -2.88 8.28
CA GLY A 137 12.45 -2.22 9.59
C GLY A 137 11.33 -1.21 9.83
N ARG A 138 10.43 -1.01 8.86
CA ARG A 138 9.26 -0.09 8.96
C ARG A 138 8.23 -0.45 10.04
N GLY A 139 8.26 -1.68 10.55
CA GLY A 139 7.47 -2.10 11.69
C GLY A 139 8.00 -1.61 13.04
N MET A 140 9.31 -1.45 13.19
CA MET A 140 9.91 -0.88 14.41
C MET A 140 9.39 0.54 14.64
N GLY A 141 9.13 0.94 15.89
CA GLY A 141 8.58 2.26 16.15
C GLY A 141 7.91 2.47 17.51
N GLU A 142 7.36 3.66 17.75
CA GLU A 142 7.36 4.82 16.83
C GLU A 142 8.67 5.63 16.89
N ARG A 143 9.21 5.98 15.72
CA ARG A 143 10.46 6.78 15.60
C ARG A 143 10.25 8.26 15.91
N LEU A 144 9.00 8.72 15.87
CA LEU A 144 8.61 10.10 16.09
C LEU A 144 7.87 10.20 17.43
N ALA A 145 8.23 11.17 18.28
CA ALA A 145 7.61 11.32 19.60
C ALA A 145 7.51 12.79 20.02
N VAL A 146 6.34 13.18 20.53
CA VAL A 146 6.10 14.48 21.17
C VAL A 146 6.36 14.37 22.67
N ASP A 147 7.04 15.36 23.25
CA ASP A 147 7.21 15.45 24.70
C ASP A 147 5.84 15.61 25.38
N PRO A 148 5.44 14.70 26.29
CA PRO A 148 4.11 14.70 26.90
C PRO A 148 3.85 15.90 27.81
N LYS A 149 4.87 16.69 28.14
CA LYS A 149 4.75 17.90 28.97
C LYS A 149 5.06 19.19 28.20
N ASN A 150 5.47 19.09 26.93
CA ASN A 150 5.78 20.24 26.09
C ASN A 150 5.64 19.92 24.59
N SER A 151 4.48 20.22 24.02
CA SER A 151 4.12 19.98 22.62
C SER A 151 5.04 20.61 21.56
N ASN A 152 5.94 21.52 21.96
CA ASN A 152 6.93 22.10 21.06
C ASN A 152 8.15 21.20 20.85
N ILE A 153 8.43 20.31 21.80
CA ILE A 153 9.58 19.40 21.77
C ILE A 153 9.16 18.10 21.12
N ILE A 154 9.78 17.80 19.99
CA ILE A 154 9.52 16.58 19.21
C ILE A 154 10.87 15.98 18.86
N TYR A 155 11.00 14.66 18.98
CA TYR A 155 12.18 13.93 18.54
C TYR A 155 11.81 13.00 17.38
N PHE A 156 12.75 12.83 16.46
CA PHE A 156 12.67 11.89 15.36
C PHE A 156 13.96 11.07 15.27
N GLY A 157 13.85 9.75 15.39
CA GLY A 157 14.93 8.82 15.14
C GLY A 157 15.03 8.47 13.65
N ALA A 158 16.09 8.92 12.98
CA ALA A 158 16.23 8.75 11.54
C ALA A 158 16.96 7.46 11.14
N ARG A 159 16.74 7.04 9.89
CA ARG A 159 17.42 5.94 9.18
C ARG A 159 18.76 6.39 8.59
N SER A 160 19.47 5.46 7.95
CA SER A 160 20.61 5.73 7.06
C SER A 160 21.76 6.48 7.73
N GLY A 161 21.98 6.23 9.02
CA GLY A 161 23.03 6.89 9.80
C GLY A 161 22.78 8.37 10.12
N ASN A 162 21.57 8.90 9.86
CA ASN A 162 21.25 10.31 10.09
C ASN A 162 21.10 10.66 11.58
N GLY A 163 20.89 9.68 12.45
CA GLY A 163 20.88 9.82 13.90
C GLY A 163 19.60 10.43 14.45
N LEU A 164 19.69 11.05 15.64
CA LEU A 164 18.55 11.65 16.32
C LEU A 164 18.35 13.11 15.91
N TRP A 165 17.11 13.51 15.65
CA TRP A 165 16.70 14.87 15.30
C TRP A 165 15.67 15.41 16.28
N LYS A 166 15.68 16.73 16.49
CA LYS A 166 14.84 17.43 17.46
C LYS A 166 14.24 18.70 16.88
N SER A 167 12.96 18.91 17.16
CA SER A 167 12.26 20.19 17.03
C SER A 167 12.07 20.81 18.41
N THR A 168 12.06 22.15 18.46
CA THR A 168 11.68 22.93 19.66
C THR A 168 10.60 23.98 19.37
N ASP A 169 9.99 23.93 18.18
CA ASP A 169 8.99 24.88 17.68
C ASP A 169 7.70 24.19 17.21
N GLY A 170 7.45 22.98 17.73
CA GLY A 170 6.25 22.20 17.43
C GLY A 170 6.26 21.52 16.07
N GLY A 171 7.44 21.34 15.46
CA GLY A 171 7.68 20.55 14.24
C GLY A 171 8.05 21.41 13.04
N LYS A 172 8.03 22.74 13.17
CA LYS A 172 8.27 23.68 12.05
C LYS A 172 9.72 23.64 11.58
N SER A 173 10.66 23.26 12.43
CA SER A 173 12.05 23.01 12.07
C SER A 173 12.66 21.87 12.89
N PHE A 174 13.59 21.14 12.29
CA PHE A 174 14.32 20.07 12.96
C PHE A 174 15.83 20.30 12.85
N SER A 175 16.55 19.98 13.92
CA SER A 175 18.01 20.01 13.98
C SER A 175 18.57 18.69 14.51
N LYS A 176 19.73 18.28 14.01
CA LYS A 176 20.42 17.07 14.47
C LYS A 176 20.85 17.23 15.92
N VAL A 177 20.61 16.21 16.74
CA VAL A 177 21.06 16.13 18.13
C VAL A 177 22.48 15.58 18.13
N THR A 178 23.47 16.46 18.00
CA THR A 178 24.88 16.07 17.83
C THR A 178 25.48 15.38 19.05
N SER A 179 24.86 15.50 20.22
CA SER A 179 25.24 14.77 21.44
C SER A 179 24.83 13.28 21.40
N PHE A 180 23.95 12.87 20.48
CA PHE A 180 23.60 11.47 20.25
C PHE A 180 24.46 10.90 19.11
N THR A 181 25.47 10.10 19.46
CA THR A 181 26.51 9.68 18.50
C THR A 181 26.33 8.28 17.94
N ASN A 182 25.54 7.40 18.56
CA ASN A 182 25.23 6.11 17.98
C ASN A 182 24.11 6.26 16.95
N VAL A 183 24.35 5.90 15.69
CA VAL A 183 23.38 6.05 14.60
C VAL A 183 22.86 4.70 14.10
N GLY A 184 23.13 3.61 14.82
CA GLY A 184 22.81 2.24 14.44
C GLY A 184 23.90 1.60 13.58
N THR A 185 24.00 0.28 13.69
CA THR A 185 24.98 -0.52 12.93
C THR A 185 24.35 -1.66 12.14
N PHE A 186 23.07 -1.95 12.37
CA PHE A 186 22.39 -3.05 11.73
C PHE A 186 21.99 -2.71 10.30
N ILE A 187 22.34 -3.61 9.39
CA ILE A 187 22.00 -3.61 7.97
C ILE A 187 21.46 -5.03 7.68
N PRO A 188 20.23 -5.19 7.16
CA PRO A 188 19.66 -6.50 6.89
C PRO A 188 20.53 -7.38 5.99
N ASP A 189 20.97 -6.84 4.85
CA ASP A 189 21.89 -7.47 3.92
C ASP A 189 22.85 -6.43 3.32
N PRO A 190 24.08 -6.28 3.86
CA PRO A 190 25.05 -5.32 3.35
C PRO A 190 25.58 -5.67 1.94
N SER A 191 25.29 -6.86 1.41
CA SER A 191 25.70 -7.27 0.06
C SER A 191 24.70 -6.88 -1.03
N ASP A 192 23.49 -6.41 -0.65
CA ASP A 192 22.46 -6.01 -1.59
C ASP A 192 22.85 -4.75 -2.39
N SER A 193 23.10 -4.94 -3.68
CA SER A 193 23.47 -3.85 -4.61
C SER A 193 22.32 -2.91 -4.99
N SER A 194 21.06 -3.28 -4.72
CA SER A 194 19.89 -2.44 -5.03
C SER A 194 19.69 -1.28 -4.04
N GLY A 195 20.38 -1.32 -2.90
CA GLY A 195 20.17 -0.38 -1.80
C GLY A 195 18.95 -0.68 -0.93
N TYR A 196 18.13 -1.69 -1.26
CA TYR A 196 16.88 -1.96 -0.54
C TYR A 196 17.12 -2.61 0.84
N ASN A 197 18.05 -3.57 0.92
CA ASN A 197 18.40 -4.26 2.17
C ASN A 197 19.76 -3.83 2.74
N SER A 198 20.51 -2.97 2.04
CA SER A 198 21.88 -2.58 2.41
C SER A 198 21.99 -1.23 3.12
N ASP A 199 20.87 -0.56 3.41
CA ASP A 199 20.84 0.66 4.21
C ASP A 199 20.84 0.38 5.73
N ILE A 200 21.46 1.27 6.48
CA ILE A 200 21.46 1.25 7.95
C ILE A 200 20.05 1.54 8.45
N GLN A 201 19.51 0.64 9.29
CA GLN A 201 18.16 0.77 9.84
C GLN A 201 17.99 2.00 10.76
N GLY A 202 19.08 2.42 11.41
CA GLY A 202 19.12 3.65 12.19
C GLY A 202 18.47 3.51 13.56
N LEU A 203 17.72 4.53 13.96
CA LEU A 203 17.01 4.54 15.24
C LEU A 203 15.63 3.86 15.09
N ALA A 204 15.23 3.12 16.12
CA ALA A 204 14.03 2.29 16.13
C ALA A 204 12.83 3.00 16.78
N PHE A 205 13.01 3.63 17.94
CA PHE A 205 11.94 4.32 18.67
C PHE A 205 12.46 5.51 19.49
N VAL A 206 11.54 6.40 19.89
CA VAL A 206 11.78 7.40 20.94
C VAL A 206 10.63 7.33 21.97
N THR A 207 10.96 7.17 23.26
CA THR A 207 9.96 7.02 24.32
C THR A 207 10.27 7.94 25.49
N PHE A 208 9.33 8.81 25.85
CA PHE A 208 9.44 9.69 27.02
C PHE A 208 9.01 8.98 28.30
N ASP A 209 9.74 9.23 29.41
CA ASP A 209 9.24 8.96 30.74
C ASP A 209 8.39 10.14 31.21
N SER A 210 7.08 10.03 31.02
CA SER A 210 6.09 11.04 31.40
C SER A 210 6.05 11.31 32.92
N THR A 211 6.67 10.48 33.76
CA THR A 211 6.74 10.70 35.21
C THR A 211 8.00 11.44 35.65
N SER A 212 8.99 11.57 34.78
CA SER A 212 10.24 12.26 35.10
C SER A 212 10.06 13.77 35.30
N SER A 213 10.97 14.40 36.04
CA SER A 213 10.93 15.85 36.27
C SER A 213 11.14 16.63 34.99
N LEU A 214 10.86 17.95 35.03
CA LEU A 214 11.22 18.84 33.94
C LEU A 214 12.64 19.40 34.15
N VAL A 215 13.39 19.54 33.06
CA VAL A 215 14.64 20.30 32.99
C VAL A 215 14.43 21.37 31.92
N ASN A 216 14.45 22.65 32.31
CA ASN A 216 14.19 23.78 31.42
C ASN A 216 12.90 23.65 30.58
N GLY A 217 11.82 23.16 31.20
CA GLY A 217 10.52 23.00 30.53
C GLY A 217 10.41 21.78 29.60
N ALA A 218 11.38 20.86 29.62
CA ALA A 218 11.39 19.62 28.85
C ALA A 218 11.39 18.40 29.79
N THR A 219 10.75 17.30 29.39
CA THR A 219 10.81 16.03 30.11
C THR A 219 12.27 15.56 30.21
N SER A 220 12.73 15.35 31.44
CA SER A 220 14.15 15.11 31.74
C SER A 220 14.64 13.77 31.22
N ARG A 221 13.81 12.72 31.30
CA ARG A 221 14.18 11.36 30.90
C ARG A 221 13.51 10.92 29.61
N ILE A 222 14.34 10.53 28.65
CA ILE A 222 13.93 10.06 27.32
C ILE A 222 14.77 8.83 26.98
N PHE A 223 14.12 7.79 26.45
CA PHE A 223 14.75 6.58 25.96
C PHE A 223 14.73 6.57 24.42
N VAL A 224 15.82 6.10 23.82
CA VAL A 224 15.97 5.97 22.36
C VAL A 224 16.42 4.55 22.03
N GLY A 225 15.67 3.88 21.18
CA GLY A 225 16.02 2.59 20.61
C GLY A 225 16.89 2.76 19.37
N VAL A 226 17.90 1.90 19.22
CA VAL A 226 18.85 1.90 18.12
C VAL A 226 18.94 0.48 17.55
N ALA A 227 18.87 0.36 16.22
CA ALA A 227 19.10 -0.91 15.54
C ALA A 227 20.61 -1.23 15.54
N ASP A 228 21.09 -1.78 16.67
CA ASP A 228 22.49 -2.07 16.93
C ASP A 228 22.60 -3.30 17.86
N THR A 229 23.23 -4.37 17.36
CA THR A 229 23.54 -5.59 18.11
C THR A 229 25.02 -5.70 18.50
N LYS A 230 25.83 -4.67 18.19
CA LYS A 230 27.29 -4.65 18.40
C LYS A 230 27.68 -3.86 19.64
N THR A 231 27.02 -2.73 19.89
CA THR A 231 27.39 -1.82 20.99
C THR A 231 26.31 -1.74 22.06
N ALA A 232 25.21 -1.05 21.78
CA ALA A 232 24.04 -0.89 22.64
C ALA A 232 22.82 -0.52 21.80
N SER A 233 21.66 -1.05 22.15
CA SER A 233 20.41 -0.86 21.44
C SER A 233 19.42 0.08 22.15
N VAL A 234 19.68 0.45 23.41
CA VAL A 234 18.85 1.36 24.20
C VAL A 234 19.72 2.42 24.88
N TYR A 235 19.41 3.69 24.60
CA TYR A 235 20.05 4.86 25.19
C TYR A 235 19.06 5.64 26.04
N VAL A 236 19.58 6.35 27.03
CA VAL A 236 18.81 7.22 27.92
C VAL A 236 19.51 8.55 28.14
N THR A 237 18.71 9.62 28.18
CA THR A 237 19.09 10.92 28.76
C THR A 237 18.36 11.10 30.08
N THR A 238 18.94 11.84 31.01
CA THR A 238 18.29 12.32 32.24
C THR A 238 18.37 13.85 32.38
N ASP A 239 18.90 14.53 31.36
CA ASP A 239 19.12 15.97 31.31
C ASP A 239 18.44 16.62 30.10
N ALA A 240 17.27 16.06 29.71
CA ALA A 240 16.43 16.52 28.61
C ALA A 240 17.12 16.55 27.23
N GLY A 241 18.01 15.58 27.00
CA GLY A 241 18.67 15.32 25.72
C GLY A 241 19.99 16.07 25.53
N LYS A 242 20.57 16.63 26.60
CA LYS A 242 21.89 17.26 26.52
C LYS A 242 22.99 16.20 26.45
N THR A 243 22.89 15.14 27.23
CA THR A 243 23.78 13.97 27.21
C THR A 243 22.98 12.67 27.09
N TRP A 244 23.61 11.67 26.49
CA TRP A 244 23.01 10.37 26.21
C TRP A 244 23.97 9.26 26.59
N ASN A 245 23.49 8.27 27.33
CA ASN A 245 24.26 7.12 27.78
C ASN A 245 23.53 5.83 27.41
N PRO A 246 24.25 4.73 27.11
CA PRO A 246 23.61 3.44 27.02
C PRO A 246 22.96 3.09 28.36
N VAL A 247 21.75 2.51 28.33
CA VAL A 247 21.14 1.97 29.54
C VAL A 247 22.02 0.82 30.05
N ALA A 248 22.45 0.91 31.30
CA ALA A 248 23.31 -0.12 31.90
C ALA A 248 22.64 -1.50 31.86
N ASP A 249 23.46 -2.55 31.68
CA ASP A 249 23.06 -3.96 31.73
C ASP A 249 21.93 -4.37 30.77
N GLN A 250 21.73 -3.61 29.70
CA GLN A 250 20.73 -3.91 28.67
C GLN A 250 21.02 -5.23 27.91
N PRO A 251 19.97 -5.90 27.40
CA PRO A 251 20.13 -7.03 26.47
C PRO A 251 20.93 -6.62 25.22
N LYS A 252 21.73 -7.53 24.66
CA LYS A 252 22.62 -7.25 23.52
C LYS A 252 22.36 -8.07 22.27
N ASP A 253 21.61 -9.16 22.40
CA ASP A 253 21.52 -10.18 21.34
C ASP A 253 20.59 -9.79 20.18
N TYR A 254 19.77 -8.75 20.35
CA TYR A 254 18.62 -8.48 19.48
C TYR A 254 18.40 -6.98 19.24
N LEU A 255 17.63 -6.68 18.19
CA LEU A 255 17.15 -5.35 17.83
C LEU A 255 15.82 -5.06 18.57
N PRO A 256 15.65 -3.88 19.18
CA PRO A 256 14.41 -3.54 19.84
C PRO A 256 13.38 -3.03 18.82
N HIS A 257 12.23 -3.69 18.75
CA HIS A 257 11.16 -3.33 17.81
C HIS A 257 10.23 -2.26 18.37
N LYS A 258 9.73 -2.49 19.59
CA LYS A 258 8.81 -1.58 20.28
C LYS A 258 9.32 -1.29 21.68
N ALA A 259 8.98 -0.10 22.17
CA ALA A 259 9.15 0.25 23.58
C ALA A 259 7.94 1.00 24.11
N GLN A 260 7.36 0.48 25.19
CA GLN A 260 6.17 1.04 25.83
C GLN A 260 6.47 1.41 27.28
N PHE A 261 6.18 2.66 27.65
CA PHE A 261 6.38 3.13 29.02
C PHE A 261 5.12 2.96 29.86
N SER A 262 5.26 2.33 31.03
CA SER A 262 4.24 2.22 32.07
C SER A 262 4.49 3.30 33.13
N ALA A 263 3.69 4.37 33.10
CA ALA A 263 3.82 5.46 34.07
C ALA A 263 3.50 5.03 35.51
N LYS A 264 2.54 4.11 35.69
CA LYS A 264 2.17 3.58 37.01
C LYS A 264 3.29 2.72 37.62
N GLU A 265 3.94 1.90 36.81
CA GLU A 265 5.04 1.05 37.28
C GLU A 265 6.42 1.72 37.23
N LYS A 266 6.53 2.85 36.52
CA LYS A 266 7.80 3.50 36.16
C LYS A 266 8.76 2.49 35.50
N ALA A 267 8.25 1.78 34.50
CA ALA A 267 8.98 0.74 33.80
C ALA A 267 8.83 0.87 32.28
N LEU A 268 9.90 0.50 31.56
CA LEU A 268 9.89 0.36 30.11
C LEU A 268 9.71 -1.13 29.77
N TYR A 269 8.81 -1.45 28.86
CA TYR A 269 8.65 -2.78 28.28
C TYR A 269 9.13 -2.74 26.84
N LEU A 270 9.90 -3.74 26.42
CA LEU A 270 10.47 -3.80 25.08
C LEU A 270 10.31 -5.19 24.47
N SER A 271 9.96 -5.22 23.19
CA SER A 271 10.01 -6.41 22.34
C SER A 271 11.27 -6.37 21.47
N TYR A 272 11.84 -7.55 21.23
CA TYR A 272 13.08 -7.70 20.50
C TYR A 272 12.99 -8.82 19.45
N SER A 273 13.70 -8.63 18.34
CA SER A 273 13.91 -9.63 17.28
C SER A 273 15.36 -9.61 16.81
N ASN A 274 15.86 -10.72 16.28
CA ASN A 274 17.17 -10.78 15.63
C ASN A 274 17.17 -10.29 14.17
N GLY A 275 15.99 -10.11 13.58
CA GLY A 275 15.78 -9.47 12.29
C GLY A 275 15.08 -8.13 12.46
N SER A 276 15.16 -7.22 11.48
CA SER A 276 14.50 -5.91 11.58
C SER A 276 13.02 -5.94 11.21
N GLY A 277 12.51 -7.05 10.67
CA GLY A 277 11.17 -7.15 10.14
C GLY A 277 10.99 -6.41 8.80
N PRO A 278 9.77 -6.44 8.22
CA PRO A 278 8.60 -7.10 8.80
C PRO A 278 8.49 -8.59 8.47
N TYR A 279 9.31 -9.13 7.55
CA TYR A 279 9.16 -10.50 7.03
C TYR A 279 9.96 -11.57 7.78
N ASP A 280 11.03 -11.17 8.47
CA ASP A 280 11.97 -12.06 9.15
C ASP A 280 11.75 -12.08 10.67
N GLY A 281 12.78 -12.50 11.42
CA GLY A 281 12.76 -12.66 12.87
C GLY A 281 12.61 -14.13 13.26
N THR A 282 13.73 -14.75 13.61
CA THR A 282 13.84 -16.18 13.96
C THR A 282 14.20 -16.43 15.43
N LYS A 283 14.54 -15.37 16.17
CA LYS A 283 14.74 -15.37 17.62
C LYS A 283 14.41 -13.99 18.17
N GLY A 284 13.99 -13.93 19.42
CA GLY A 284 13.69 -12.68 20.07
C GLY A 284 13.51 -12.84 21.56
N ALA A 285 13.17 -11.73 22.20
CA ALA A 285 12.91 -11.68 23.61
C ALA A 285 11.96 -10.53 23.98
N VAL A 286 11.42 -10.60 25.18
CA VAL A 286 10.65 -9.50 25.79
C VAL A 286 11.30 -9.16 27.12
N TYR A 287 11.54 -7.86 27.33
CA TYR A 287 12.20 -7.38 28.54
C TYR A 287 11.41 -6.26 29.20
N ARG A 288 11.55 -6.20 30.52
CA ARG A 288 11.08 -5.09 31.35
C ARG A 288 12.29 -4.42 32.02
N TYR A 289 12.37 -3.09 31.94
CA TYR A 289 13.36 -2.28 32.64
C TYR A 289 12.67 -1.44 33.72
N ASP A 290 13.03 -1.68 34.98
CA ASP A 290 12.58 -0.86 36.11
C ASP A 290 13.43 0.40 36.20
N VAL A 291 12.84 1.57 35.93
CA VAL A 291 13.59 2.84 35.84
C VAL A 291 14.13 3.28 37.20
N ALA A 292 13.40 3.01 38.27
CA ALA A 292 13.82 3.43 39.62
C ALA A 292 14.97 2.56 40.15
N LYS A 293 14.93 1.26 39.87
CA LYS A 293 15.97 0.30 40.30
C LYS A 293 17.14 0.23 39.33
N GLY A 294 16.94 0.62 38.09
CA GLY A 294 17.93 0.47 37.03
C GLY A 294 18.15 -0.99 36.61
N THR A 295 17.16 -1.85 36.76
CA THR A 295 17.30 -3.30 36.57
C THR A 295 16.46 -3.84 35.42
N TRP A 296 17.07 -4.70 34.61
CA TRP A 296 16.39 -5.46 33.56
C TRP A 296 15.85 -6.79 34.08
N THR A 297 14.70 -7.21 33.56
CA THR A 297 14.10 -8.52 33.82
C THR A 297 13.69 -9.12 32.48
N ASN A 298 14.17 -10.32 32.20
CA ASN A 298 13.69 -11.10 31.06
C ASN A 298 12.29 -11.61 31.38
N ILE A 299 11.32 -11.19 30.58
CA ILE A 299 9.91 -11.57 30.71
C ILE A 299 9.42 -12.27 29.42
N THR A 300 10.34 -12.83 28.64
CA THR A 300 10.00 -13.54 27.40
C THR A 300 8.99 -14.65 27.69
N PRO A 301 7.89 -14.75 26.91
CA PRO A 301 6.95 -15.85 27.04
C PRO A 301 7.67 -17.22 27.03
N PRO A 302 7.26 -18.17 27.88
CA PRO A 302 7.89 -19.49 27.93
C PRO A 302 7.56 -20.30 26.67
N GLY A 303 8.46 -21.19 26.26
CA GLY A 303 8.28 -22.07 25.11
C GLY A 303 9.49 -22.09 24.18
N ASP A 304 9.34 -22.76 23.05
CA ASP A 304 10.33 -22.73 21.98
C ASP A 304 10.18 -21.45 21.16
N ILE A 305 11.18 -20.57 21.23
CA ILE A 305 11.17 -19.25 20.60
C ILE A 305 11.97 -19.33 19.30
N TYR A 306 11.27 -19.65 18.20
CA TYR A 306 11.80 -19.70 16.83
C TYR A 306 11.40 -18.46 16.00
N PHE A 307 10.99 -17.39 16.67
CA PHE A 307 10.57 -16.12 16.09
C PHE A 307 11.06 -14.94 16.93
N GLY A 308 11.09 -13.75 16.35
CA GLY A 308 11.20 -12.48 17.07
C GLY A 308 9.89 -12.05 17.73
N PHE A 309 9.92 -10.95 18.47
CA PHE A 309 8.72 -10.27 18.95
C PHE A 309 8.61 -8.87 18.35
N GLY A 310 7.49 -8.60 17.68
CA GLY A 310 7.18 -7.31 17.06
C GLY A 310 6.26 -6.49 17.95
N GLY A 311 4.96 -6.51 17.64
CA GLY A 311 3.93 -5.75 18.34
C GLY A 311 3.93 -5.98 19.85
N LEU A 312 3.84 -4.88 20.61
CA LEU A 312 3.82 -4.83 22.07
C LEU A 312 2.88 -3.71 22.52
N ALA A 313 1.87 -4.05 23.32
CA ALA A 313 0.94 -3.08 23.89
C ALA A 313 0.77 -3.25 25.40
N LEU A 314 0.60 -2.13 26.10
CA LEU A 314 0.28 -2.09 27.53
C LEU A 314 -1.15 -1.62 27.72
N ASP A 315 -1.88 -2.27 28.63
CA ASP A 315 -3.17 -1.76 29.10
C ASP A 315 -2.92 -0.59 30.06
N LYS A 316 -3.30 0.63 29.67
CA LYS A 316 -3.09 1.83 30.50
C LYS A 316 -4.08 1.92 31.67
N GLN A 317 -5.23 1.24 31.58
CA GLN A 317 -6.21 1.18 32.66
C GLN A 317 -5.77 0.18 33.74
N LYS A 318 -5.21 -0.97 33.33
CA LYS A 318 -4.76 -2.06 34.21
C LYS A 318 -3.24 -2.24 34.17
N SER A 319 -2.57 -1.63 35.15
CA SER A 319 -1.12 -1.72 35.32
C SER A 319 -0.65 -3.18 35.46
N GLY A 320 0.43 -3.54 34.77
CA GLY A 320 0.93 -4.92 34.74
C GLY A 320 0.29 -5.81 33.67
N THR A 321 -0.75 -5.33 32.97
CA THR A 321 -1.33 -6.04 31.83
C THR A 321 -0.68 -5.61 30.51
N LEU A 322 -0.27 -6.60 29.71
CA LEU A 322 0.36 -6.40 28.42
C LEU A 322 0.06 -7.54 27.44
N ILE A 323 0.16 -7.22 26.16
CA ILE A 323 0.14 -8.20 25.06
C ILE A 323 1.35 -8.02 24.15
N VAL A 324 1.85 -9.12 23.60
CA VAL A 324 2.97 -9.12 22.64
C VAL A 324 2.71 -10.17 21.55
N ALA A 325 3.14 -9.91 20.31
CA ALA A 325 2.97 -10.80 19.17
C ALA A 325 4.30 -11.32 18.61
N SER A 326 4.28 -12.53 18.05
CA SER A 326 5.41 -13.10 17.32
C SER A 326 5.65 -12.37 15.98
N LEU A 327 6.92 -12.30 15.58
CA LEU A 327 7.43 -11.70 14.34
C LEU A 327 8.66 -12.49 13.84
N ASN A 328 8.52 -13.48 12.95
CA ASN A 328 7.25 -14.07 12.51
C ASN A 328 7.22 -15.55 12.86
N SER A 329 6.11 -15.97 13.45
CA SER A 329 5.72 -17.37 13.48
C SER A 329 4.94 -17.67 12.19
N TRP A 330 5.65 -18.04 11.13
CA TRP A 330 5.02 -18.37 9.84
C TRP A 330 4.26 -19.70 9.85
N TYR A 331 4.55 -20.59 10.79
CA TYR A 331 3.83 -21.85 10.97
C TYR A 331 3.75 -22.18 12.47
N PRO A 332 2.59 -22.65 12.97
CA PRO A 332 1.34 -22.85 12.22
C PRO A 332 0.56 -21.55 11.97
N ASP A 333 0.76 -20.53 12.80
CA ASP A 333 0.14 -19.21 12.75
C ASP A 333 0.99 -18.24 13.60
N ALA A 334 0.73 -16.93 13.53
CA ALA A 334 1.18 -16.00 14.55
C ALA A 334 0.67 -16.42 15.94
N GLN A 335 1.36 -15.98 16.99
CA GLN A 335 0.91 -16.17 18.37
C GLN A 335 0.86 -14.80 19.04
N ILE A 336 -0.22 -14.53 19.77
CA ILE A 336 -0.35 -13.37 20.63
C ILE A 336 -0.35 -13.88 22.06
N PHE A 337 0.54 -13.31 22.86
CA PHE A 337 0.72 -13.63 24.26
C PHE A 337 0.15 -12.52 25.12
N ARG A 338 -0.54 -12.89 26.19
CA ARG A 338 -1.09 -11.94 27.17
C ARG A 338 -0.55 -12.23 28.56
N SER A 339 -0.20 -11.18 29.29
CA SER A 339 0.18 -11.23 30.70
C SER A 339 -0.63 -10.20 31.49
N ILE A 340 -0.93 -10.53 32.75
CA ILE A 340 -1.64 -9.65 33.71
C ILE A 340 -0.81 -9.35 34.96
N ASP A 341 0.46 -9.74 34.98
CA ASP A 341 1.33 -9.69 36.16
C ASP A 341 2.74 -9.16 35.84
N SER A 342 2.80 -8.20 34.91
CA SER A 342 4.03 -7.54 34.43
C SER A 342 5.00 -8.52 33.75
N GLY A 343 4.48 -9.54 33.06
CA GLY A 343 5.25 -10.49 32.25
C GLY A 343 5.83 -11.67 33.04
N LYS A 344 5.35 -11.93 34.26
CA LYS A 344 5.81 -13.09 35.05
C LYS A 344 5.16 -14.38 34.54
N THR A 345 3.88 -14.32 34.15
CA THR A 345 3.15 -15.41 33.53
C THR A 345 2.46 -14.94 32.25
N TRP A 346 2.23 -15.89 31.34
CA TRP A 346 1.70 -15.63 30.00
C TRP A 346 0.64 -16.66 29.61
N SER A 347 -0.37 -16.21 28.86
CA SER A 347 -1.36 -17.04 28.16
C SER A 347 -1.33 -16.79 26.66
N THR A 348 -1.82 -17.75 25.86
CA THR A 348 -1.82 -17.72 24.39
C THR A 348 -3.24 -17.77 23.81
N LEU A 349 -3.40 -17.32 22.56
CA LEU A 349 -4.66 -17.39 21.80
C LEU A 349 -4.94 -18.76 21.18
N TRP A 350 -3.92 -19.62 21.11
CA TRP A 350 -4.10 -21.01 20.72
C TRP A 350 -3.03 -21.89 21.37
N ASN A 351 -3.32 -23.18 21.43
CA ASN A 351 -2.37 -24.22 21.81
C ASN A 351 -2.61 -25.48 20.98
N TYR A 352 -1.59 -26.33 20.89
CA TYR A 352 -1.79 -27.69 20.41
C TYR A 352 -2.53 -28.51 21.48
N ASN A 353 -3.51 -29.30 21.05
CA ASN A 353 -4.13 -30.33 21.89
C ASN A 353 -3.37 -31.66 21.78
N ALA A 354 -3.78 -32.66 22.55
CA ALA A 354 -3.09 -33.96 22.60
C ALA A 354 -3.05 -34.69 21.24
N ALA A 355 -3.94 -34.36 20.31
CA ALA A 355 -3.96 -34.91 18.95
C ALA A 355 -3.11 -34.12 17.96
N GLY A 356 -2.45 -33.03 18.39
CA GLY A 356 -1.66 -32.15 17.53
C GLY A 356 -2.48 -31.16 16.71
N ASN A 357 -3.78 -31.01 17.00
CA ASN A 357 -4.63 -29.98 16.38
C ASN A 357 -4.55 -28.68 17.19
N LEU A 358 -4.86 -27.56 16.53
CA LEU A 358 -4.93 -26.24 17.19
C LEU A 358 -6.29 -26.07 17.86
N ASP A 359 -6.27 -25.82 19.17
CA ASP A 359 -7.42 -25.29 19.91
C ASP A 359 -7.32 -23.77 19.91
N TYR A 360 -8.35 -23.10 19.39
CA TYR A 360 -8.42 -21.64 19.33
C TYR A 360 -9.22 -21.07 20.51
N HIS A 361 -8.64 -20.07 21.15
CA HIS A 361 -9.24 -19.31 22.25
C HIS A 361 -9.80 -17.97 21.76
N TYR A 362 -10.35 -17.98 20.55
CA TYR A 362 -10.97 -16.84 19.91
C TYR A 362 -11.96 -17.26 18.81
N GLY A 363 -12.95 -16.42 18.56
CA GLY A 363 -13.71 -16.39 17.31
C GLY A 363 -13.11 -15.35 16.36
N ILE A 364 -13.13 -15.61 15.05
CA ILE A 364 -12.67 -14.65 14.03
C ILE A 364 -13.69 -14.50 12.91
N SER A 365 -13.98 -13.26 12.50
CA SER A 365 -14.92 -12.97 11.40
C SER A 365 -14.51 -11.74 10.57
N THR A 366 -14.98 -11.66 9.32
CA THR A 366 -14.64 -10.54 8.41
C THR A 366 -15.88 -10.03 7.64
N PRO A 367 -16.96 -9.61 8.33
CA PRO A 367 -18.25 -9.34 7.68
C PRO A 367 -18.21 -8.21 6.63
N LYS A 368 -17.29 -7.24 6.80
CA LYS A 368 -17.10 -6.12 5.86
C LYS A 368 -16.07 -6.40 4.76
N ALA A 369 -15.39 -7.55 4.82
CA ALA A 369 -14.45 -8.06 3.81
C ALA A 369 -14.53 -9.60 3.72
N PRO A 370 -15.63 -10.16 3.19
CA PRO A 370 -15.90 -11.61 3.28
C PRO A 370 -14.87 -12.46 2.52
N TRP A 371 -14.23 -11.89 1.51
CA TRP A 371 -13.14 -12.53 0.78
C TRP A 371 -11.96 -12.91 1.68
N ILE A 372 -11.67 -12.17 2.77
CA ILE A 372 -10.60 -12.53 3.71
C ILE A 372 -10.92 -13.87 4.38
N TYR A 373 -12.14 -14.04 4.90
CA TYR A 373 -12.51 -15.29 5.54
C TYR A 373 -12.50 -16.46 4.55
N LYS A 374 -13.11 -16.25 3.37
CA LYS A 374 -13.20 -17.29 2.34
C LYS A 374 -11.81 -17.70 1.84
N ASN A 375 -10.99 -16.73 1.43
CA ASN A 375 -9.77 -16.99 0.67
C ASN A 375 -8.50 -17.15 1.52
N PHE A 376 -8.52 -16.76 2.81
CA PHE A 376 -7.35 -16.87 3.68
C PHE A 376 -7.67 -17.67 4.97
N ILE A 377 -8.64 -17.23 5.78
CA ILE A 377 -8.87 -17.83 7.11
C ILE A 377 -9.41 -19.27 7.02
N SER A 378 -10.27 -19.56 6.04
CA SER A 378 -10.92 -20.88 5.94
C SER A 378 -10.08 -21.94 5.22
N VAL A 379 -8.96 -21.55 4.62
CA VAL A 379 -8.12 -22.41 3.77
C VAL A 379 -6.66 -22.48 4.20
N ASP A 380 -6.20 -21.62 5.12
CA ASP A 380 -4.85 -21.62 5.71
C ASP A 380 -4.94 -21.68 7.25
N THR A 381 -3.89 -22.16 7.90
CA THR A 381 -3.72 -22.14 9.35
C THR A 381 -3.36 -20.76 9.91
N LYS A 382 -2.81 -19.85 9.10
CA LYS A 382 -2.40 -18.49 9.48
C LYS A 382 -3.60 -17.54 9.68
N ARG A 383 -4.45 -17.85 10.66
CA ARG A 383 -5.73 -17.16 10.90
C ARG A 383 -5.54 -15.83 11.61
N LEU A 384 -4.67 -15.76 12.61
CA LEU A 384 -4.35 -14.52 13.33
C LEU A 384 -3.59 -13.55 12.43
N GLY A 385 -2.80 -14.07 11.49
CA GLY A 385 -2.14 -13.31 10.44
C GLY A 385 -0.62 -13.39 10.54
N TRP A 386 0.06 -12.40 9.97
CA TRP A 386 1.52 -12.33 9.88
C TRP A 386 1.98 -10.88 9.84
N MET A 387 3.29 -10.65 10.03
CA MET A 387 3.91 -9.32 10.08
C MET A 387 3.32 -8.44 11.20
N ILE A 388 2.98 -9.02 12.35
CA ILE A 388 2.30 -8.31 13.46
C ILE A 388 3.29 -7.42 14.22
N GLU A 389 3.57 -6.26 13.62
CA GLU A 389 4.37 -5.17 14.20
C GLU A 389 3.47 -4.14 14.90
N ALA A 390 2.32 -3.82 14.32
CA ALA A 390 1.34 -2.95 14.93
C ALA A 390 0.46 -3.74 15.89
N LEU A 391 0.51 -3.41 17.18
CA LEU A 391 -0.35 -3.99 18.22
C LEU A 391 -0.60 -2.91 19.27
N SER A 392 -1.88 -2.63 19.55
CA SER A 392 -2.30 -1.55 20.43
C SER A 392 -3.53 -1.92 21.23
N ILE A 393 -3.56 -1.51 22.50
CA ILE A 393 -4.75 -1.50 23.37
C ILE A 393 -5.15 -0.04 23.52
N ASP A 394 -6.43 0.28 23.36
CA ASP A 394 -6.94 1.62 23.57
C ASP A 394 -6.63 2.05 25.02
N PRO A 395 -5.88 3.15 25.23
CA PRO A 395 -5.49 3.60 26.56
C PRO A 395 -6.69 3.97 27.45
N LEU A 396 -7.86 4.17 26.86
CA LEU A 396 -9.10 4.54 27.55
C LEU A 396 -10.15 3.42 27.54
N ASP A 397 -9.85 2.26 26.95
CA ASP A 397 -10.72 1.09 26.93
C ASP A 397 -9.90 -0.22 26.85
N SER A 398 -9.75 -0.92 27.98
CA SER A 398 -9.07 -2.22 28.06
C SER A 398 -9.60 -3.29 27.11
N ASN A 399 -10.83 -3.14 26.59
CA ASN A 399 -11.44 -4.12 25.69
C ASN A 399 -11.22 -3.80 24.22
N HIS A 400 -10.99 -2.55 23.86
CA HIS A 400 -10.75 -2.13 22.48
C HIS A 400 -9.26 -2.30 22.16
N TRP A 401 -8.96 -3.16 21.19
CA TRP A 401 -7.60 -3.47 20.80
C TRP A 401 -7.53 -3.70 19.31
N LEU A 402 -6.41 -3.32 18.70
CA LEU A 402 -6.19 -3.39 17.27
C LEU A 402 -4.80 -3.92 16.98
N TYR A 403 -4.65 -4.65 15.89
CA TYR A 403 -3.36 -5.08 15.38
C TYR A 403 -3.35 -5.14 13.86
N GLY A 404 -2.23 -4.74 13.27
CA GLY A 404 -2.01 -4.77 11.84
C GLY A 404 -1.37 -6.10 11.42
N THR A 405 -1.70 -6.54 10.21
CA THR A 405 -1.06 -7.67 9.54
C THR A 405 -0.62 -7.24 8.14
N GLY A 406 0.07 -8.11 7.41
CA GLY A 406 0.37 -7.88 5.99
C GLY A 406 -0.85 -7.93 5.04
N LEU A 407 -2.07 -8.12 5.56
CA LEU A 407 -3.31 -8.26 4.79
C LEU A 407 -4.39 -7.25 5.21
N THR A 408 -4.60 -7.10 6.52
CA THR A 408 -5.71 -6.36 7.12
C THR A 408 -5.32 -5.79 8.49
N LEU A 409 -6.16 -4.89 8.99
CA LEU A 409 -6.24 -4.54 10.41
C LEU A 409 -7.29 -5.41 11.10
N TYR A 410 -6.88 -6.13 12.14
CA TYR A 410 -7.76 -6.91 13.01
C TYR A 410 -7.90 -6.23 14.37
N GLY A 411 -8.93 -6.60 15.12
CA GLY A 411 -9.11 -6.14 16.49
C GLY A 411 -10.38 -6.67 17.10
N GLY A 412 -10.75 -6.12 18.24
CA GLY A 412 -12.00 -6.47 18.92
C GLY A 412 -12.32 -5.54 20.08
N HIS A 413 -13.45 -5.83 20.71
CA HIS A 413 -14.05 -5.02 21.79
C HIS A 413 -14.35 -5.85 23.05
N ASP A 414 -13.64 -6.96 23.24
CA ASP A 414 -13.82 -7.82 24.41
C ASP A 414 -12.52 -8.46 24.94
N LEU A 415 -11.37 -7.79 24.77
CA LEU A 415 -10.05 -8.32 25.15
C LEU A 415 -9.98 -8.86 26.59
N THR A 416 -10.68 -8.25 27.55
CA THR A 416 -10.67 -8.71 28.95
C THR A 416 -11.39 -10.05 29.18
N LYS A 417 -12.17 -10.54 28.21
CA LYS A 417 -12.70 -11.91 28.27
C LYS A 417 -11.62 -12.98 28.14
N TRP A 418 -10.44 -12.63 27.64
CA TRP A 418 -9.28 -13.52 27.69
C TRP A 418 -8.96 -13.92 29.14
N ASP A 419 -9.07 -12.98 30.08
CA ASP A 419 -8.71 -13.24 31.48
C ASP A 419 -9.79 -14.03 32.23
N SER A 420 -11.06 -13.95 31.79
CA SER A 420 -12.20 -14.52 32.52
C SER A 420 -12.72 -15.82 31.93
N THR A 421 -12.95 -15.86 30.61
CA THR A 421 -13.46 -17.04 29.89
C THR A 421 -12.44 -17.64 28.93
N HIS A 422 -11.28 -16.99 28.78
CA HIS A 422 -10.22 -17.39 27.85
C HIS A 422 -10.74 -17.59 26.42
N ASN A 423 -11.62 -16.69 25.99
CA ASN A 423 -12.16 -16.68 24.64
C ASN A 423 -12.59 -15.26 24.26
N ILE A 424 -12.04 -14.72 23.17
CA ILE A 424 -12.29 -13.35 22.69
C ILE A 424 -12.84 -13.36 21.26
N THR A 425 -13.32 -12.20 20.81
CA THR A 425 -13.78 -12.00 19.43
C THR A 425 -12.77 -11.15 18.66
N ILE A 426 -12.40 -11.61 17.47
CA ILE A 426 -11.54 -10.91 16.51
C ILE A 426 -12.35 -10.61 15.25
N GLU A 427 -12.30 -9.38 14.78
CA GLU A 427 -12.90 -8.97 13.51
C GLU A 427 -11.90 -8.21 12.64
N SER A 428 -12.02 -8.32 11.32
CA SER A 428 -11.35 -7.38 10.41
C SER A 428 -12.04 -6.01 10.56
N LEU A 429 -11.31 -5.06 11.16
CA LEU A 429 -11.75 -3.70 11.45
C LEU A 429 -11.08 -2.69 10.50
N ALA A 430 -10.84 -3.10 9.26
CA ALA A 430 -10.15 -2.31 8.24
C ALA A 430 -11.11 -1.61 7.26
N ASP A 431 -12.37 -1.42 7.63
CA ASP A 431 -13.35 -0.78 6.76
C ASP A 431 -12.97 0.67 6.44
N GLY A 432 -12.87 1.02 5.16
CA GLY A 432 -12.38 2.33 4.72
C GLY A 432 -10.86 2.42 4.52
N ILE A 433 -10.09 1.40 4.93
CA ILE A 433 -8.70 1.22 4.50
C ILE A 433 -8.72 0.48 3.17
N GLU A 434 -8.10 1.08 2.16
CA GLU A 434 -7.91 0.48 0.83
C GLU A 434 -6.43 0.64 0.49
N GLU A 435 -5.63 -0.40 0.66
CA GLU A 435 -4.16 -0.35 0.58
C GLU A 435 -3.55 -1.21 -0.54
N PHE A 436 -4.39 -1.65 -1.47
CA PHE A 436 -3.95 -2.49 -2.58
C PHE A 436 -3.02 -1.73 -3.54
N ALA A 437 -2.00 -2.43 -4.05
CA ALA A 437 -1.31 -2.06 -5.27
C ALA A 437 -2.06 -2.63 -6.48
N VAL A 438 -2.64 -1.77 -7.31
CA VAL A 438 -3.41 -2.18 -8.49
C VAL A 438 -2.49 -2.36 -9.70
N LEU A 439 -2.51 -3.55 -10.29
CA LEU A 439 -1.58 -3.95 -11.34
C LEU A 439 -2.21 -3.93 -12.73
N ASP A 440 -3.53 -4.12 -12.85
CA ASP A 440 -4.27 -3.90 -14.10
C ASP A 440 -5.76 -3.67 -13.83
N LEU A 441 -6.41 -2.95 -14.74
CA LEU A 441 -7.85 -2.68 -14.73
C LEU A 441 -8.46 -2.88 -16.11
N LYS A 442 -9.65 -3.47 -16.17
CA LYS A 442 -10.47 -3.54 -17.38
C LYS A 442 -11.96 -3.39 -17.08
N SER A 443 -12.69 -2.82 -18.03
CA SER A 443 -14.15 -2.79 -18.05
C SER A 443 -14.63 -3.39 -19.37
N ALA A 444 -15.46 -4.42 -19.32
CA ALA A 444 -15.94 -5.13 -20.51
C ALA A 444 -17.31 -4.56 -20.94
N PRO A 445 -17.44 -3.89 -22.10
CA PRO A 445 -18.72 -3.32 -22.53
C PRO A 445 -19.78 -4.39 -22.76
N GLY A 446 -20.88 -4.33 -22.01
CA GLY A 446 -21.93 -5.36 -21.99
C GLY A 446 -21.61 -6.57 -21.11
N GLY A 447 -20.48 -6.56 -20.41
CA GLY A 447 -20.04 -7.59 -19.46
C GLY A 447 -19.76 -6.99 -18.08
N SER A 448 -18.73 -7.51 -17.39
CA SER A 448 -18.34 -7.04 -16.05
C SER A 448 -17.92 -5.58 -16.06
N GLU A 449 -18.40 -4.83 -15.07
CA GLU A 449 -18.11 -3.41 -14.91
C GLU A 449 -16.62 -3.14 -14.67
N LEU A 450 -16.02 -3.89 -13.74
CA LEU A 450 -14.62 -3.73 -13.38
C LEU A 450 -13.99 -5.08 -13.05
N LEU A 451 -12.89 -5.37 -13.71
CA LEU A 451 -11.92 -6.40 -13.37
C LEU A 451 -10.68 -5.69 -12.83
N ALA A 452 -10.27 -6.02 -11.61
CA ALA A 452 -9.13 -5.40 -10.95
C ALA A 452 -8.11 -6.45 -10.54
N GLY A 453 -6.96 -6.50 -11.21
CA GLY A 453 -5.80 -7.28 -10.79
C GLY A 453 -5.01 -6.51 -9.74
N VAL A 454 -4.66 -7.15 -8.63
CA VAL A 454 -3.94 -6.52 -7.52
C VAL A 454 -2.70 -7.32 -7.11
N GLY A 455 -1.77 -6.63 -6.44
CA GLY A 455 -0.70 -7.25 -5.66
C GLY A 455 -1.26 -7.96 -4.43
N ASP A 456 -0.52 -8.96 -3.96
CA ASP A 456 -0.74 -9.81 -2.77
C ASP A 456 -2.05 -10.62 -2.67
N ASP A 457 -3.17 -10.11 -3.20
CA ASP A 457 -4.52 -10.63 -2.99
C ASP A 457 -5.21 -11.09 -4.27
N SER A 458 -4.41 -11.44 -5.30
CA SER A 458 -4.89 -11.89 -6.62
C SER A 458 -5.66 -10.79 -7.39
N GLY A 459 -6.95 -10.57 -7.10
CA GLY A 459 -7.80 -9.65 -7.86
C GLY A 459 -9.29 -9.84 -7.62
N PHE A 460 -10.11 -8.95 -8.19
CA PHE A 460 -11.54 -8.85 -7.90
C PHE A 460 -12.38 -8.50 -9.13
N THR A 461 -13.63 -8.96 -9.12
CA THR A 461 -14.64 -8.67 -10.16
C THR A 461 -15.81 -7.91 -9.55
N PHE A 462 -16.19 -6.81 -10.19
CA PHE A 462 -17.45 -6.10 -9.95
C PHE A 462 -18.31 -6.26 -11.20
N ALA A 463 -19.45 -6.95 -11.05
CA ALA A 463 -20.32 -7.26 -12.17
C ALA A 463 -21.00 -5.99 -12.71
N SER A 464 -21.37 -5.06 -11.83
CA SER A 464 -22.05 -3.82 -12.18
C SER A 464 -21.53 -2.63 -11.35
N LYS A 465 -21.85 -1.41 -11.79
CA LYS A 465 -21.57 -0.18 -11.03
C LYS A 465 -22.15 -0.20 -9.61
N ASN A 466 -23.29 -0.85 -9.40
CA ASN A 466 -23.92 -0.95 -8.08
C ASN A 466 -23.13 -1.80 -7.08
N ASP A 467 -22.16 -2.57 -7.57
CA ASP A 467 -21.31 -3.42 -6.74
C ASP A 467 -20.07 -2.67 -6.25
N LEU A 468 -19.70 -1.53 -6.85
CA LEU A 468 -18.48 -0.77 -6.50
C LEU A 468 -18.44 -0.28 -5.05
N GLY A 469 -19.60 -0.19 -4.38
CA GLY A 469 -19.72 0.19 -2.96
C GLY A 469 -19.76 -0.99 -1.99
N LYS A 470 -19.56 -2.23 -2.47
CA LYS A 470 -19.68 -3.47 -1.70
C LYS A 470 -18.43 -4.33 -1.85
N SER A 471 -17.89 -4.78 -0.72
CA SER A 471 -16.77 -5.73 -0.74
C SER A 471 -17.16 -7.05 -1.44
N PRO A 472 -16.34 -7.57 -2.36
CA PRO A 472 -16.55 -8.86 -2.99
C PRO A 472 -16.62 -10.02 -1.98
N GLN A 473 -17.41 -11.04 -2.30
CA GLN A 473 -17.50 -12.25 -1.47
C GLN A 473 -16.25 -13.15 -1.59
N SER A 474 -15.45 -12.94 -2.63
CA SER A 474 -14.26 -13.73 -2.93
C SER A 474 -13.27 -12.88 -3.72
N ALA A 475 -11.99 -13.08 -3.46
CA ALA A 475 -10.93 -12.76 -4.40
C ALA A 475 -10.97 -13.78 -5.57
N TRP A 476 -10.25 -13.50 -6.66
CA TRP A 476 -10.03 -14.44 -7.74
C TRP A 476 -9.25 -15.67 -7.24
N ASP A 477 -9.93 -16.80 -7.21
CA ASP A 477 -9.38 -18.10 -6.82
C ASP A 477 -9.36 -19.07 -8.02
N ASN A 478 -8.90 -20.31 -7.79
CA ASN A 478 -8.89 -21.41 -8.77
C ASN A 478 -8.26 -21.05 -10.15
N PRO A 479 -7.00 -20.60 -10.20
CA PRO A 479 -6.02 -20.56 -9.10
C PRO A 479 -6.01 -19.21 -8.36
N MET A 480 -5.62 -19.21 -7.08
CA MET A 480 -5.29 -17.98 -6.36
C MET A 480 -3.82 -17.64 -6.64
N PHE A 481 -3.57 -16.54 -7.33
CA PHE A 481 -2.21 -16.04 -7.54
C PHE A 481 -1.85 -15.07 -6.43
N THR A 482 -0.58 -15.03 -6.01
CA THR A 482 -0.12 -13.98 -5.08
C THR A 482 -0.37 -12.61 -5.67
N SER A 483 -0.18 -12.42 -6.98
CA SER A 483 -0.58 -11.17 -7.64
C SER A 483 -1.11 -11.47 -9.02
N SER A 484 -2.18 -10.80 -9.44
CA SER A 484 -2.61 -10.82 -10.85
C SER A 484 -2.15 -9.55 -11.53
N VAL A 485 -1.19 -9.70 -12.46
CA VAL A 485 -0.45 -8.59 -13.08
C VAL A 485 -1.11 -8.04 -14.33
N SER A 486 -2.00 -8.81 -14.96
CA SER A 486 -2.71 -8.39 -16.16
C SER A 486 -4.04 -9.12 -16.29
N VAL A 487 -5.04 -8.42 -16.81
CA VAL A 487 -6.37 -8.94 -17.12
C VAL A 487 -6.86 -8.36 -18.44
N ASP A 488 -7.57 -9.15 -19.23
CA ASP A 488 -8.19 -8.70 -20.48
C ASP A 488 -9.49 -9.46 -20.78
N TYR A 489 -10.29 -8.94 -21.70
CA TYR A 489 -11.57 -9.50 -22.11
C TYR A 489 -11.68 -9.67 -23.63
N ALA A 490 -12.50 -10.65 -24.04
CA ALA A 490 -12.86 -10.88 -25.42
C ALA A 490 -14.06 -10.00 -25.82
N GLY A 491 -13.87 -9.09 -26.78
CA GLY A 491 -14.88 -8.07 -27.07
C GLY A 491 -16.19 -8.58 -27.71
N ASN A 492 -16.15 -9.65 -28.51
CA ASN A 492 -17.34 -10.28 -29.11
C ASN A 492 -17.98 -11.33 -28.17
N LYS A 493 -17.25 -11.76 -27.12
CA LYS A 493 -17.73 -12.72 -26.12
C LYS A 493 -17.34 -12.23 -24.72
N VAL A 494 -17.98 -11.17 -24.26
CA VAL A 494 -17.59 -10.41 -23.06
C VAL A 494 -17.64 -11.18 -21.73
N GLY A 495 -18.25 -12.35 -21.68
CA GLY A 495 -18.11 -13.29 -20.56
C GLY A 495 -16.74 -13.98 -20.50
N ASN A 496 -16.03 -14.05 -21.63
CA ASN A 496 -14.70 -14.63 -21.72
C ASN A 496 -13.65 -13.59 -21.33
N VAL A 497 -12.97 -13.85 -20.22
CA VAL A 497 -11.89 -13.00 -19.70
C VAL A 497 -10.68 -13.86 -19.35
N VAL A 498 -9.50 -13.24 -19.36
CA VAL A 498 -8.22 -13.90 -19.08
C VAL A 498 -7.43 -13.07 -18.08
N ARG A 499 -6.64 -13.72 -17.21
CA ARG A 499 -5.68 -13.06 -16.32
C ARG A 499 -4.36 -13.81 -16.23
N ALA A 500 -3.29 -13.06 -15.98
CA ALA A 500 -1.96 -13.57 -15.67
C ALA A 500 -1.56 -13.23 -14.24
N GLY A 501 -0.71 -14.04 -13.63
CA GLY A 501 -0.21 -13.81 -12.27
C GLY A 501 1.28 -14.04 -12.05
N ASN A 502 1.68 -13.91 -10.79
CA ASN A 502 3.03 -14.15 -10.30
C ASN A 502 3.04 -15.29 -9.26
N SER A 503 3.61 -16.44 -9.62
CA SER A 503 4.01 -17.55 -8.75
C SER A 503 4.75 -18.60 -9.58
N ASP A 504 5.62 -19.38 -8.95
CA ASP A 504 6.40 -20.41 -9.64
C ASP A 504 5.56 -21.69 -9.91
N THR A 505 4.49 -21.94 -9.13
CA THR A 505 3.47 -22.99 -9.37
C THR A 505 2.13 -22.59 -8.72
N PRO A 506 0.95 -22.93 -9.29
CA PRO A 506 0.70 -23.58 -10.59
C PRO A 506 1.02 -22.67 -11.79
N ALA A 507 0.61 -23.02 -13.01
CA ALA A 507 0.73 -22.14 -14.17
C ALA A 507 0.04 -20.78 -13.94
N GLN A 508 0.65 -19.69 -14.43
CA GLN A 508 0.23 -18.32 -14.07
C GLN A 508 -0.73 -17.68 -15.06
N LEU A 509 -1.62 -18.47 -15.67
CA LEU A 509 -2.63 -17.95 -16.58
C LEU A 509 -3.96 -18.66 -16.36
N ALA A 510 -5.03 -17.88 -16.22
CA ALA A 510 -6.36 -18.37 -15.94
C ALA A 510 -7.39 -17.73 -16.88
N LEU A 511 -8.40 -18.53 -17.22
CA LEU A 511 -9.53 -18.16 -18.07
C LEU A 511 -10.81 -18.18 -17.26
N SER A 512 -11.76 -17.34 -17.65
CA SER A 512 -13.13 -17.34 -17.15
C SER A 512 -14.07 -17.18 -18.34
N THR A 513 -15.26 -17.77 -18.26
CA THR A 513 -16.33 -17.66 -19.26
C THR A 513 -17.59 -17.00 -18.69
N ASP A 514 -17.53 -16.49 -17.47
CA ASP A 514 -18.64 -15.87 -16.73
C ASP A 514 -18.31 -14.45 -16.24
N GLY A 515 -17.39 -13.77 -16.93
CA GLY A 515 -16.99 -12.39 -16.65
C GLY A 515 -16.05 -12.24 -15.47
N GLY A 516 -15.30 -13.29 -15.12
CA GLY A 516 -14.37 -13.29 -13.99
C GLY A 516 -15.03 -13.62 -12.65
N LYS A 517 -16.22 -14.23 -12.65
CA LYS A 517 -16.88 -14.69 -11.42
C LYS A 517 -16.29 -16.02 -10.95
N SER A 518 -15.93 -16.90 -11.88
CA SER A 518 -15.17 -18.14 -11.64
C SER A 518 -14.04 -18.29 -12.65
N TRP A 519 -12.97 -18.97 -12.26
CA TRP A 519 -11.77 -19.13 -13.06
C TRP A 519 -11.36 -20.59 -13.18
N LYS A 520 -10.64 -20.90 -14.26
CA LYS A 520 -9.91 -22.15 -14.46
C LYS A 520 -8.49 -21.85 -14.92
N LEU A 521 -7.54 -22.72 -14.59
CA LEU A 521 -6.22 -22.70 -15.22
C LEU A 521 -6.33 -22.86 -16.74
N HIS A 522 -5.51 -22.14 -17.47
CA HIS A 522 -5.35 -22.33 -18.91
C HIS A 522 -4.62 -23.66 -19.19
N GLY A 523 -5.22 -24.51 -20.03
CA GLY A 523 -4.84 -25.92 -20.18
C GLY A 523 -3.41 -26.19 -20.65
N SER A 524 -2.80 -25.24 -21.37
CA SER A 524 -1.41 -25.35 -21.85
C SER A 524 -0.47 -24.27 -21.31
N ALA A 525 -0.88 -23.53 -20.27
CA ALA A 525 0.04 -22.60 -19.62
C ALA A 525 1.07 -23.40 -18.81
N GLU A 526 2.34 -23.07 -18.96
CA GLU A 526 3.42 -23.72 -18.23
C GLU A 526 3.66 -23.03 -16.88
N ALA A 527 4.11 -23.81 -15.89
CA ALA A 527 4.66 -23.26 -14.66
C ALA A 527 5.94 -22.44 -14.93
N GLY A 528 6.23 -21.45 -14.09
CA GLY A 528 7.42 -20.59 -14.20
C GLY A 528 7.37 -19.50 -15.28
N GLN A 529 6.36 -19.48 -16.16
CA GLN A 529 6.03 -18.29 -16.95
C GLN A 529 5.26 -17.33 -16.02
N LYS A 530 5.70 -16.08 -15.87
CA LYS A 530 5.12 -15.10 -14.95
C LYS A 530 5.21 -13.68 -15.49
N GLY A 531 4.48 -12.77 -14.85
CA GLY A 531 4.57 -11.35 -15.12
C GLY A 531 3.98 -10.94 -16.48
N GLY A 532 4.37 -9.75 -16.93
CA GLY A 532 3.99 -9.22 -18.24
C GLY A 532 2.54 -8.77 -18.38
N SER A 533 2.11 -8.62 -19.63
CA SER A 533 0.76 -8.18 -20.00
C SER A 533 0.08 -9.15 -20.95
N LEU A 534 -1.26 -9.16 -20.93
CA LEU A 534 -2.10 -10.00 -21.80
C LEU A 534 -2.92 -9.18 -22.79
N ALA A 535 -3.16 -9.77 -23.96
CA ALA A 535 -4.21 -9.35 -24.88
C ALA A 535 -5.02 -10.59 -25.32
N TYR A 536 -6.35 -10.50 -25.23
CA TYR A 536 -7.28 -11.58 -25.55
C TYR A 536 -8.09 -11.26 -26.80
N SER A 537 -8.09 -12.15 -27.79
CA SER A 537 -8.76 -11.92 -29.08
C SER A 537 -10.25 -11.58 -28.92
N ALA A 538 -10.82 -10.91 -29.92
CA ALA A 538 -12.23 -10.49 -29.90
C ALA A 538 -13.18 -11.68 -29.60
N ASP A 539 -12.90 -12.86 -30.13
CA ASP A 539 -13.73 -14.07 -29.97
C ASP A 539 -13.29 -14.96 -28.80
N GLY A 540 -12.23 -14.58 -28.08
CA GLY A 540 -11.75 -15.27 -26.88
C GLY A 540 -11.09 -16.62 -27.18
N ASP A 541 -10.42 -16.73 -28.31
CA ASP A 541 -9.76 -17.97 -28.76
C ASP A 541 -8.25 -17.83 -28.95
N VAL A 542 -7.68 -16.62 -28.89
CA VAL A 542 -6.22 -16.41 -28.92
C VAL A 542 -5.78 -15.53 -27.76
N VAL A 543 -4.83 -16.04 -26.96
CA VAL A 543 -4.14 -15.31 -25.90
C VAL A 543 -2.76 -14.91 -26.42
N LEU A 544 -2.50 -13.61 -26.42
CA LEU A 544 -1.18 -13.03 -26.63
C LEU A 544 -0.63 -12.58 -25.27
N TRP A 545 0.59 -13.02 -24.94
CA TRP A 545 1.23 -12.74 -23.65
C TRP A 545 2.61 -12.14 -23.86
N SER A 546 2.77 -10.86 -23.53
CA SER A 546 4.08 -10.20 -23.47
C SER A 546 4.76 -10.57 -22.15
N SER A 547 5.44 -11.71 -22.12
CA SER A 547 6.02 -12.27 -20.88
C SER A 547 7.29 -11.54 -20.43
N ASP A 548 7.66 -11.66 -19.15
CA ASP A 548 8.86 -11.01 -18.61
C ASP A 548 10.18 -11.59 -19.16
N SER A 549 10.19 -12.85 -19.60
CA SER A 549 11.45 -13.56 -19.88
C SER A 549 11.50 -14.38 -21.17
N LYS A 550 10.37 -14.64 -21.83
CA LYS A 550 10.30 -15.51 -23.03
C LYS A 550 9.83 -14.79 -24.31
N GLY A 551 9.85 -13.46 -24.32
CA GLY A 551 9.32 -12.67 -25.42
C GLY A 551 7.79 -12.58 -25.40
N VAL A 552 7.22 -12.23 -26.56
CA VAL A 552 5.77 -12.31 -26.77
C VAL A 552 5.39 -13.73 -27.18
N LEU A 553 4.41 -14.29 -26.49
CA LEU A 553 3.93 -15.66 -26.66
C LEU A 553 2.49 -15.65 -27.17
N ARG A 554 2.14 -16.61 -28.02
CA ARG A 554 0.80 -16.82 -28.56
C ARG A 554 0.31 -18.23 -28.22
N SER A 555 -0.93 -18.32 -27.76
CA SER A 555 -1.69 -19.57 -27.67
C SER A 555 -3.05 -19.39 -28.34
N GLU A 556 -3.45 -20.33 -29.19
CA GLU A 556 -4.79 -20.39 -29.79
C GLU A 556 -5.53 -21.62 -29.26
N LYS A 557 -6.77 -21.44 -28.82
CA LYS A 557 -7.67 -22.51 -28.34
C LYS A 557 -7.01 -23.40 -27.29
N GLU A 558 -6.33 -22.76 -26.35
CA GLU A 558 -5.55 -23.40 -25.29
C GLU A 558 -4.43 -24.34 -25.79
N ALA A 559 -3.92 -24.16 -27.02
CA ALA A 559 -2.74 -24.86 -27.52
C ALA A 559 -1.46 -24.42 -26.77
N ALA A 560 -0.37 -25.18 -26.91
CA ALA A 560 0.91 -24.81 -26.33
C ALA A 560 1.36 -23.42 -26.80
N PHE A 561 1.91 -22.63 -25.87
CA PHE A 561 2.43 -21.30 -26.18
C PHE A 561 3.61 -21.39 -27.14
N SER A 562 3.61 -20.54 -28.16
CA SER A 562 4.70 -20.38 -29.12
C SER A 562 5.17 -18.94 -29.17
N THR A 563 6.48 -18.72 -29.34
CA THR A 563 7.05 -17.37 -29.42
C THR A 563 6.68 -16.71 -30.74
N VAL A 564 6.19 -15.47 -30.66
CA VAL A 564 5.98 -14.59 -31.80
C VAL A 564 7.32 -13.97 -32.20
N LYS A 565 7.77 -14.24 -33.43
CA LYS A 565 9.06 -13.73 -33.91
C LYS A 565 9.01 -12.21 -34.08
N GLY A 566 10.11 -11.53 -33.69
CA GLY A 566 10.27 -10.09 -33.89
C GLY A 566 9.75 -9.21 -32.75
N LEU A 567 9.11 -9.77 -31.74
CA LEU A 567 8.63 -9.04 -30.55
C LEU A 567 9.32 -9.56 -29.28
N SER A 568 9.99 -8.66 -28.56
CA SER A 568 10.70 -8.96 -27.32
C SER A 568 9.80 -8.88 -26.08
N SER A 569 10.30 -9.38 -24.94
CA SER A 569 9.67 -9.18 -23.63
C SER A 569 9.48 -7.69 -23.35
N GLY A 570 8.37 -7.35 -22.71
CA GLY A 570 8.01 -5.95 -22.42
C GLY A 570 7.47 -5.16 -23.62
N ALA A 571 7.20 -5.81 -24.76
CA ALA A 571 6.43 -5.18 -25.83
C ALA A 571 5.04 -4.80 -25.31
N VAL A 572 4.57 -3.60 -25.62
CA VAL A 572 3.19 -3.17 -25.35
C VAL A 572 2.29 -3.91 -26.33
N ILE A 573 1.24 -4.58 -25.85
CA ILE A 573 0.34 -5.38 -26.71
C ILE A 573 -1.12 -5.05 -26.45
N ALA A 574 -1.94 -5.18 -27.48
CA ALA A 574 -3.40 -5.09 -27.40
C ALA A 574 -4.05 -5.96 -28.49
N SER A 575 -5.32 -6.31 -28.30
CA SER A 575 -6.14 -6.97 -29.32
C SER A 575 -7.22 -6.02 -29.81
N ASP A 576 -7.59 -6.12 -31.08
CA ASP A 576 -8.83 -5.53 -31.54
C ASP A 576 -10.01 -6.24 -30.85
N LYS A 577 -11.03 -5.47 -30.46
CA LYS A 577 -12.15 -5.97 -29.65
C LYS A 577 -13.37 -6.33 -30.50
N ARG A 578 -13.26 -6.22 -31.83
CA ARG A 578 -14.34 -6.51 -32.78
C ARG A 578 -13.87 -7.41 -33.91
N ASP A 579 -12.67 -7.18 -34.44
CA ASP A 579 -12.07 -8.03 -35.46
C ASP A 579 -11.11 -9.04 -34.81
N ASN A 580 -11.40 -10.33 -34.92
CA ASN A 580 -10.64 -11.38 -34.23
C ASN A 580 -9.22 -11.58 -34.80
N ASP A 581 -9.01 -11.19 -36.07
CA ASP A 581 -7.74 -11.41 -36.75
C ASP A 581 -6.68 -10.38 -36.34
N TYR A 582 -7.09 -9.25 -35.78
CA TYR A 582 -6.22 -8.10 -35.54
C TYR A 582 -5.67 -8.00 -34.13
N PHE A 583 -4.34 -7.87 -34.06
CA PHE A 583 -3.61 -7.57 -32.84
C PHE A 583 -2.62 -6.42 -33.09
N TYR A 584 -2.31 -5.71 -32.03
CA TYR A 584 -1.42 -4.56 -32.03
C TYR A 584 -0.27 -4.82 -31.08
N ALA A 585 0.93 -4.41 -31.47
CA ALA A 585 2.10 -4.45 -30.61
C ALA A 585 2.98 -3.22 -30.81
N ALA A 586 3.77 -2.88 -29.80
CA ALA A 586 4.76 -1.82 -29.90
C ALA A 586 6.04 -2.16 -29.13
N SER A 587 7.17 -1.78 -29.71
CA SER A 587 8.49 -1.87 -29.09
C SER A 587 9.30 -0.62 -29.44
N GLY A 588 9.72 0.13 -28.41
CA GLY A 588 10.32 1.45 -28.59
C GLY A 588 9.36 2.41 -29.30
N SER A 589 9.79 2.94 -30.45
CA SER A 589 9.00 3.84 -31.31
C SER A 589 8.20 3.12 -32.40
N THR A 590 8.38 1.82 -32.55
CA THR A 590 7.82 1.06 -33.68
C THR A 590 6.50 0.43 -33.28
N PHE A 591 5.45 0.71 -34.05
CA PHE A 591 4.15 0.07 -33.95
C PHE A 591 4.05 -1.08 -34.95
N PHE A 592 3.44 -2.17 -34.52
CA PHE A 592 3.27 -3.40 -35.30
C PHE A 592 1.80 -3.82 -35.30
N VAL A 593 1.37 -4.42 -36.41
CA VAL A 593 0.03 -4.96 -36.60
C VAL A 593 0.16 -6.41 -37.05
N SER A 594 -0.67 -7.26 -36.47
CA SER A 594 -1.01 -8.57 -37.00
C SER A 594 -2.43 -8.52 -37.54
N ASN A 595 -2.68 -9.21 -38.64
CA ASN A 595 -3.98 -9.46 -39.24
C ASN A 595 -4.20 -10.96 -39.51
N ASP A 596 -3.48 -11.81 -38.77
CA ASP A 596 -3.44 -13.25 -38.90
C ASP A 596 -3.55 -13.94 -37.53
N THR A 597 -4.38 -13.36 -36.64
CA THR A 597 -4.62 -13.79 -35.27
C THR A 597 -3.35 -13.84 -34.40
N ALA A 598 -2.49 -12.82 -34.52
CA ALA A 598 -1.19 -12.70 -33.84
C ALA A 598 -0.13 -13.74 -34.26
N SER A 599 -0.29 -14.44 -35.38
CA SER A 599 0.68 -15.43 -35.85
C SER A 599 1.97 -14.77 -36.34
N SER A 600 1.85 -13.59 -36.97
CA SER A 600 2.97 -12.75 -37.38
C SER A 600 2.63 -11.26 -37.25
N PHE A 601 3.67 -10.43 -37.11
CA PHE A 601 3.52 -8.98 -36.97
C PHE A 601 4.36 -8.27 -38.03
N ALA A 602 3.77 -7.25 -38.66
CA ALA A 602 4.45 -6.35 -39.58
C ALA A 602 4.47 -4.94 -39.01
N GLN A 603 5.51 -4.18 -39.33
CA GLN A 603 5.57 -2.76 -38.97
C GLN A 603 4.42 -2.00 -39.65
N ALA A 604 3.74 -1.16 -38.88
CA ALA A 604 2.61 -0.36 -39.33
C ALA A 604 2.99 1.13 -39.52
N GLY A 605 2.01 2.03 -39.41
CA GLY A 605 2.19 3.48 -39.54
C GLY A 605 3.16 4.07 -38.51
N SER A 606 3.85 5.15 -38.89
CA SER A 606 4.77 5.87 -38.01
C SER A 606 4.03 6.78 -37.03
N LEU A 607 4.49 6.80 -35.77
CA LEU A 607 4.05 7.73 -34.71
C LEU A 607 4.94 9.00 -34.67
N GLY A 608 5.46 9.41 -35.82
CA GLY A 608 6.26 10.62 -35.99
C GLY A 608 7.55 10.60 -35.16
N SER A 609 7.70 11.59 -34.27
CA SER A 609 8.91 11.78 -33.45
C SER A 609 8.89 11.03 -32.11
N ALA A 610 7.87 10.20 -31.85
CA ALA A 610 7.80 9.40 -30.63
C ALA A 610 9.01 8.46 -30.55
N LYS A 611 9.67 8.39 -29.40
CA LYS A 611 10.78 7.44 -29.16
C LYS A 611 10.32 6.26 -28.32
N LYS A 612 9.21 6.41 -27.59
CA LYS A 612 8.64 5.37 -26.75
C LYS A 612 7.12 5.41 -26.83
N ILE A 613 6.54 4.29 -27.26
CA ILE A 613 5.13 3.97 -27.11
C ILE A 613 4.98 3.33 -25.73
N ARG A 614 4.03 3.82 -24.94
CA ARG A 614 3.87 3.42 -23.53
C ARG A 614 2.64 2.56 -23.30
N ASP A 615 1.58 2.80 -24.05
CA ASP A 615 0.32 2.07 -23.91
C ASP A 615 -0.49 2.10 -25.22
N ILE A 616 -1.34 1.09 -25.43
CA ILE A 616 -2.21 0.94 -26.60
C ILE A 616 -3.64 0.66 -26.13
N ALA A 617 -4.59 1.52 -26.52
CA ALA A 617 -6.01 1.30 -26.31
C ALA A 617 -6.74 1.06 -27.64
N ALA A 618 -7.16 -0.18 -27.87
CA ALA A 618 -8.04 -0.53 -28.99
C ALA A 618 -9.49 -0.14 -28.68
N HIS A 619 -10.21 0.40 -29.67
CA HIS A 619 -11.57 0.87 -29.47
C HIS A 619 -12.52 -0.31 -29.23
N PRO A 620 -13.22 -0.36 -28.09
CA PRO A 620 -13.89 -1.57 -27.65
C PRO A 620 -15.16 -1.89 -28.44
N ALA A 621 -15.67 -0.93 -29.21
CA ALA A 621 -16.86 -1.08 -30.05
C ALA A 621 -16.65 -0.87 -31.56
N LYS A 622 -15.42 -0.60 -32.02
CA LYS A 622 -15.16 -0.24 -33.43
C LYS A 622 -13.81 -0.80 -33.87
N ALA A 623 -13.84 -1.77 -34.79
CA ALA A 623 -12.64 -2.38 -35.34
C ALA A 623 -11.72 -1.33 -36.00
N GLY A 624 -10.42 -1.51 -35.84
CA GLY A 624 -9.38 -0.71 -36.49
C GLY A 624 -9.17 0.70 -35.93
N GLU A 625 -9.98 1.12 -34.97
CA GLU A 625 -9.71 2.34 -34.22
C GLU A 625 -8.83 2.04 -33.01
N VAL A 626 -7.64 2.64 -32.97
CA VAL A 626 -6.62 2.37 -31.95
C VAL A 626 -5.91 3.65 -31.55
N TRP A 627 -5.61 3.76 -30.26
CA TRP A 627 -4.97 4.90 -29.64
C TRP A 627 -3.64 4.47 -29.03
N ALA A 628 -2.63 5.34 -29.11
CA ALA A 628 -1.32 5.10 -28.52
C ALA A 628 -0.90 6.28 -27.64
N SER A 629 -0.51 5.98 -26.39
CA SER A 629 0.18 6.94 -25.52
C SER A 629 1.68 6.88 -25.78
N THR A 630 2.37 8.02 -25.77
CA THR A 630 3.79 8.11 -26.09
C THR A 630 4.52 9.15 -25.23
N ASP A 631 5.85 9.13 -25.33
CA ASP A 631 6.72 10.16 -24.78
C ASP A 631 6.56 11.55 -25.43
N VAL A 632 5.74 11.68 -26.48
CA VAL A 632 5.46 12.97 -27.15
C VAL A 632 3.97 13.30 -27.25
N GLY A 633 3.09 12.58 -26.56
CA GLY A 633 1.64 12.83 -26.51
C GLY A 633 0.80 11.63 -26.96
N VAL A 634 -0.45 11.89 -27.37
CA VAL A 634 -1.42 10.86 -27.77
C VAL A 634 -1.57 10.82 -29.30
N PHE A 635 -1.64 9.62 -29.86
CA PHE A 635 -1.91 9.39 -31.28
C PHE A 635 -3.15 8.52 -31.46
N ARG A 636 -3.84 8.73 -32.58
CA ARG A 636 -5.03 7.98 -32.99
C ARG A 636 -4.87 7.46 -34.40
N SER A 637 -5.29 6.22 -34.61
CA SER A 637 -5.49 5.57 -35.91
C SER A 637 -6.96 5.15 -36.04
N THR A 638 -7.48 5.13 -37.26
CA THR A 638 -8.82 4.60 -37.59
C THR A 638 -8.79 3.56 -38.71
N ASP A 639 -7.59 3.06 -39.05
CA ASP A 639 -7.32 2.17 -40.18
C ASP A 639 -6.38 1.02 -39.78
N PHE A 640 -6.64 0.44 -38.59
CA PHE A 640 -5.90 -0.69 -38.03
C PHE A 640 -4.41 -0.41 -37.79
N GLY A 641 -4.04 0.85 -37.53
CA GLY A 641 -2.67 1.27 -37.25
C GLY A 641 -1.86 1.59 -38.50
N SER A 642 -2.48 1.58 -39.69
CA SER A 642 -1.80 1.88 -40.95
C SER A 642 -1.33 3.33 -41.00
N THR A 643 -2.13 4.27 -40.46
CA THR A 643 -1.75 5.67 -40.30
C THR A 643 -2.12 6.22 -38.93
N PHE A 644 -1.25 7.07 -38.37
CA PHE A 644 -1.48 7.71 -37.07
C PHE A 644 -1.49 9.24 -37.18
N THR A 645 -2.41 9.86 -36.45
CA THR A 645 -2.47 11.32 -36.26
C THR A 645 -2.24 11.65 -34.79
N LYS A 646 -1.31 12.56 -34.50
CA LYS A 646 -1.15 13.13 -33.16
C LYS A 646 -2.36 14.02 -32.84
N VAL A 647 -2.93 13.87 -31.65
CA VAL A 647 -4.12 14.62 -31.24
C VAL A 647 -3.90 15.39 -29.94
N GLY A 648 -4.54 16.56 -29.85
CA GLY A 648 -4.60 17.36 -28.64
C GLY A 648 -3.29 18.01 -28.21
N SER A 649 -3.29 18.52 -26.98
CA SER A 649 -2.23 19.36 -26.43
C SER A 649 -1.33 18.65 -25.40
N LEU A 650 -1.60 17.39 -25.06
CA LEU A 650 -0.77 16.66 -24.11
C LEU A 650 0.64 16.46 -24.70
N THR A 651 1.67 16.86 -23.95
CA THR A 651 3.06 16.78 -24.41
C THR A 651 3.69 15.43 -24.13
N THR A 652 3.15 14.69 -23.17
CA THR A 652 3.47 13.28 -22.87
C THR A 652 2.18 12.59 -22.43
N ALA A 653 2.11 11.27 -22.61
CA ALA A 653 1.06 10.45 -22.03
C ALA A 653 1.66 9.13 -21.50
N GLU A 654 1.38 8.78 -20.24
CA GLU A 654 1.87 7.56 -19.59
C GLU A 654 0.95 6.37 -19.88
N GLN A 655 -0.36 6.58 -19.73
CA GLN A 655 -1.40 5.57 -19.96
C GLN A 655 -2.59 6.16 -20.68
N ILE A 656 -3.37 5.30 -21.33
CA ILE A 656 -4.55 5.71 -22.07
C ILE A 656 -5.68 4.68 -21.93
N ALA A 657 -6.90 5.17 -21.75
CA ALA A 657 -8.08 4.32 -21.72
C ALA A 657 -9.25 4.98 -22.46
N LEU A 658 -10.16 4.13 -22.92
CA LEU A 658 -11.42 4.55 -23.52
C LEU A 658 -12.57 4.17 -22.58
N GLY A 659 -13.57 5.04 -22.47
CA GLY A 659 -14.81 4.75 -21.76
C GLY A 659 -16.00 5.37 -22.47
N ARG A 660 -17.20 4.88 -22.15
CA ARG A 660 -18.43 5.39 -22.74
C ARG A 660 -18.58 6.87 -22.39
N GLY A 661 -18.80 7.72 -23.39
CA GLY A 661 -19.11 9.13 -23.18
C GLY A 661 -20.60 9.36 -22.94
N SER A 662 -20.98 10.56 -22.51
CA SER A 662 -22.37 11.00 -22.44
C SER A 662 -22.96 11.38 -23.81
N GLY A 663 -22.09 11.68 -24.79
CA GLY A 663 -22.45 11.93 -26.18
C GLY A 663 -22.37 10.67 -27.05
N SER A 664 -22.25 10.88 -28.37
CA SER A 664 -22.09 9.80 -29.35
C SER A 664 -20.68 9.20 -29.39
N ASN A 665 -19.71 9.87 -28.76
CA ASN A 665 -18.31 9.45 -28.77
C ASN A 665 -17.96 8.68 -27.49
N TRP A 666 -16.92 7.86 -27.59
CA TRP A 666 -16.20 7.37 -26.43
C TRP A 666 -15.29 8.48 -25.89
N ASN A 667 -15.27 8.64 -24.57
CA ASN A 667 -14.31 9.49 -23.90
C ASN A 667 -12.93 8.84 -23.93
N VAL A 668 -11.91 9.67 -24.06
CA VAL A 668 -10.50 9.28 -23.94
C VAL A 668 -9.96 9.82 -22.64
N TYR A 669 -9.34 8.96 -21.85
CA TYR A 669 -8.69 9.31 -20.59
C TYR A 669 -7.20 9.05 -20.72
N ALA A 670 -6.36 9.96 -20.23
CA ALA A 670 -4.92 9.77 -20.25
C ALA A 670 -4.25 10.43 -19.05
N PHE A 671 -3.33 9.70 -18.42
CA PHE A 671 -2.32 10.32 -17.56
C PHE A 671 -1.27 10.96 -18.46
N GLY A 672 -0.99 12.24 -18.27
CA GLY A 672 -0.07 12.96 -19.15
C GLY A 672 0.28 14.35 -18.65
N ALA A 673 1.14 15.03 -19.41
CA ALA A 673 1.51 16.42 -19.14
C ALA A 673 0.65 17.37 -19.99
N GLY A 674 -0.20 18.15 -19.32
CA GLY A 674 -1.06 19.17 -19.92
C GLY A 674 -0.91 20.52 -19.23
N SER A 675 -1.91 21.40 -19.40
CA SER A 675 -1.89 22.77 -18.85
C SER A 675 -1.83 22.83 -17.32
N ALA A 676 -2.34 21.80 -16.63
CA ALA A 676 -2.30 21.67 -15.17
C ALA A 676 -1.12 20.79 -14.67
N GLY A 677 -0.14 20.51 -15.55
CA GLY A 677 1.00 19.64 -15.25
C GLY A 677 0.71 18.16 -15.50
N ARG A 678 1.47 17.29 -14.83
CA ARG A 678 1.36 15.82 -14.91
C ARG A 678 0.17 15.34 -14.08
N LYS A 679 -0.94 15.00 -14.76
CA LYS A 679 -2.25 14.66 -14.16
C LYS A 679 -3.05 13.70 -15.03
N LEU A 680 -4.20 13.26 -14.52
CA LEU A 680 -5.24 12.62 -15.33
C LEU A 680 -6.09 13.67 -16.09
N TYR A 681 -6.16 13.50 -17.41
CA TYR A 681 -6.98 14.30 -18.30
C TYR A 681 -8.07 13.47 -18.97
N GLY A 682 -9.21 14.10 -19.25
CA GLY A 682 -10.31 13.55 -20.04
C GLY A 682 -10.56 14.35 -21.32
N SER A 683 -10.95 13.67 -22.39
CA SER A 683 -11.39 14.25 -23.66
C SER A 683 -12.68 13.58 -24.15
N SER A 684 -13.72 14.38 -24.43
CA SER A 684 -15.03 13.91 -24.94
C SER A 684 -15.20 14.15 -26.45
N ASP A 685 -14.22 14.80 -27.09
CA ASP A 685 -14.26 15.27 -28.47
C ASP A 685 -13.23 14.59 -29.40
N LEU A 686 -12.90 13.33 -29.07
CA LEU A 686 -11.91 12.51 -29.78
C LEU A 686 -10.50 13.09 -29.73
N GLY A 687 -10.08 13.56 -28.56
CA GLY A 687 -8.71 13.98 -28.27
C GLY A 687 -8.37 15.39 -28.74
N LYS A 688 -9.35 16.20 -29.19
CA LYS A 688 -9.08 17.57 -29.67
C LYS A 688 -8.82 18.50 -28.50
N THR A 689 -9.61 18.39 -27.43
CA THR A 689 -9.43 19.13 -26.18
C THR A 689 -9.28 18.18 -24.99
N TRP A 690 -8.54 18.61 -23.98
CA TRP A 690 -8.22 17.83 -22.79
C TRP A 690 -8.46 18.66 -21.53
N VAL A 691 -9.20 18.09 -20.58
CA VAL A 691 -9.62 18.74 -19.32
C VAL A 691 -8.99 18.00 -18.14
N ASP A 692 -8.45 18.74 -17.16
CA ASP A 692 -8.01 18.15 -15.88
C ASP A 692 -9.24 17.62 -15.14
N ILE A 693 -9.35 16.30 -15.04
CA ILE A 693 -10.43 15.61 -14.33
C ILE A 693 -10.01 15.08 -12.96
N GLN A 694 -8.71 15.18 -12.62
CA GLN A 694 -8.14 14.77 -11.34
C GLN A 694 -8.43 15.79 -10.25
N GLY A 695 -8.18 17.08 -10.52
CA GLY A 695 -8.30 18.13 -9.51
C GLY A 695 -7.18 18.03 -8.46
N SER A 696 -7.55 18.04 -7.18
CA SER A 696 -6.60 18.07 -6.05
C SER A 696 -6.28 16.69 -5.46
N ILE A 697 -6.99 15.63 -5.87
CA ILE A 697 -6.71 14.29 -5.35
C ILE A 697 -5.34 13.83 -5.82
N GLY A 698 -4.59 13.22 -4.91
CA GLY A 698 -3.33 12.54 -5.21
C GLY A 698 -3.60 11.10 -5.60
N PHE A 699 -2.98 10.66 -6.69
CA PHE A 699 -2.96 9.26 -7.12
C PHE A 699 -1.60 8.60 -6.93
N GLY A 700 -0.67 9.26 -6.22
CA GLY A 700 0.72 8.86 -6.12
C GLY A 700 1.47 9.10 -7.43
N ALA A 701 2.41 8.21 -7.75
CA ALA A 701 3.22 8.29 -8.97
C ALA A 701 2.39 7.88 -10.19
N ILE A 702 2.09 8.81 -11.09
CA ILE A 702 1.07 8.56 -12.14
C ILE A 702 1.52 7.56 -13.20
N ASP A 703 2.83 7.34 -13.34
CA ASP A 703 3.40 6.31 -14.21
C ASP A 703 3.17 4.89 -13.66
N SER A 704 2.95 4.75 -12.35
CA SER A 704 2.60 3.50 -11.69
C SER A 704 1.10 3.19 -11.69
N CYS A 705 0.24 4.19 -11.88
CA CYS A 705 -1.22 4.04 -11.88
C CYS A 705 -1.72 3.04 -12.93
N LYS A 706 -2.99 2.64 -12.87
CA LYS A 706 -3.68 1.87 -13.92
C LYS A 706 -4.98 2.59 -14.27
N LEU A 707 -5.36 2.58 -15.55
CA LEU A 707 -6.49 3.39 -16.03
C LEU A 707 -7.49 2.55 -16.81
N ALA A 708 -8.77 2.69 -16.49
CA ALA A 708 -9.86 2.12 -17.27
C ALA A 708 -11.04 3.09 -17.35
N GLY A 709 -11.59 3.30 -18.55
CA GLY A 709 -12.91 3.92 -18.70
C GLY A 709 -13.99 2.84 -18.64
N SER A 710 -15.14 3.15 -18.05
CA SER A 710 -16.25 2.19 -18.04
C SER A 710 -16.76 1.94 -19.46
N GLY A 711 -16.89 0.65 -19.83
CA GLY A 711 -17.54 0.24 -21.08
C GLY A 711 -19.07 0.32 -21.01
N ASN A 712 -19.65 0.43 -19.82
CA ASN A 712 -21.09 0.32 -19.59
C ASN A 712 -21.72 1.67 -19.22
N GLU A 713 -21.02 2.48 -18.42
CA GLU A 713 -21.52 3.67 -17.76
C GLU A 713 -20.89 4.94 -18.35
N ALA A 714 -21.73 5.88 -18.77
CA ALA A 714 -21.27 7.11 -19.38
C ALA A 714 -20.47 7.98 -18.39
N GLY A 715 -19.26 8.40 -18.79
CA GLY A 715 -18.40 9.32 -18.05
C GLY A 715 -17.74 8.73 -16.81
N LEU A 716 -17.87 7.42 -16.57
CA LEU A 716 -17.25 6.73 -15.43
C LEU A 716 -15.83 6.29 -15.78
N VAL A 717 -14.89 6.57 -14.87
CA VAL A 717 -13.46 6.25 -15.02
C VAL A 717 -12.89 5.71 -13.71
N TYR A 718 -11.94 4.78 -13.84
CA TYR A 718 -11.26 4.08 -12.76
C TYR A 718 -9.76 4.36 -12.79
N VAL A 719 -9.20 4.64 -11.62
CA VAL A 719 -7.76 4.82 -11.41
C VAL A 719 -7.30 3.81 -10.37
N GLY A 720 -6.54 2.82 -10.81
CA GLY A 720 -5.78 1.94 -9.94
C GLY A 720 -4.52 2.65 -9.48
N THR A 721 -4.21 2.55 -8.19
CA THR A 721 -3.05 3.22 -7.58
C THR A 721 -2.13 2.19 -6.93
N ASN A 722 -0.92 2.62 -6.59
CA ASN A 722 0.00 1.83 -5.78
C ASN A 722 -0.16 2.21 -4.30
N GLY A 723 -1.06 1.53 -3.58
CA GLY A 723 -1.27 1.70 -2.14
C GLY A 723 -2.58 2.39 -1.73
N ARG A 724 -3.42 2.84 -2.67
CA ARG A 724 -4.76 3.39 -2.35
C ARG A 724 -5.90 2.66 -3.07
N GLY A 725 -5.65 1.44 -3.55
CA GLY A 725 -6.62 0.65 -4.28
C GLY A 725 -7.10 1.32 -5.56
N VAL A 726 -8.38 1.11 -5.90
CA VAL A 726 -9.02 1.69 -7.09
C VAL A 726 -9.87 2.88 -6.69
N PHE A 727 -9.62 4.05 -7.27
CA PHE A 727 -10.54 5.18 -7.25
C PHE A 727 -11.49 5.13 -8.45
N TRP A 728 -12.69 5.68 -8.30
CA TRP A 728 -13.58 5.96 -9.41
C TRP A 728 -14.19 7.35 -9.32
N GLY A 729 -14.46 7.93 -10.48
CA GLY A 729 -15.10 9.24 -10.64
C GLY A 729 -16.02 9.23 -11.85
N GLN A 730 -17.10 10.01 -11.81
CA GLN A 730 -18.06 10.07 -12.91
C GLN A 730 -18.47 11.51 -13.22
N GLY A 731 -18.45 11.89 -14.50
CA GLY A 731 -18.92 13.19 -14.95
C GLY A 731 -18.83 13.39 -16.46
N SER A 732 -19.36 14.52 -16.93
CA SER A 732 -19.14 15.02 -18.29
C SER A 732 -18.10 16.14 -18.24
N PHE A 733 -17.34 16.33 -19.32
CA PHE A 733 -16.29 17.33 -19.45
C PHE A 733 -16.10 17.71 -20.92
#